data_AF-A0A1T0AZ18-F1
#
_entry.id   AF-A0A1T0AZ18-F1
#
_cell.length_a   1.000
_cell.length_b   1.000
_cell.length_c   1.000
_cell.angle_alpha   90.00
_cell.angle_beta   90.00
_cell.angle_gamma   90.00
#
_symmetry.space_group_name_H-M   'P 1'
#
loop_
_entity.id
_entity.type
_entity.pdbx_description
1 polymer ?
#
loop_
_entity_poly.entity_id
_entity_poly.type
_entity_poly.pdbx_seq_one_letter_code
_entity_poly.pdbx_strand_id
1 'polypeptide(L)'
;MIAEDNQGKMVALDVNQVLTIPKMLKAREVVRRGFMPNLLFQNIGNIFANPEAWEILEHLNPMAEGKNVPASQATSIDTQAIQLDENGNPLIEQSIVIAQTQAHFGEKRYQTVNEFVQQAENIADEQLAQQLADQLKQITTEALTNLAQQQGLSQSAVEMAAKKSAEQLKREVEKVQQQQEIQRKETALYYQKILSQETDSNKIAEMQAEYEAVRKQQAETFAENLQTVTASQTQKLATQSTQEILQQGESLKQKQVEDDIRSRLRGFSRTIPAFLMAYGTEDTRLANFDHAVSDEVFHEVTGITLDQFRQLRDTYQFFDENVFNQSVQEFLAKRTALTNYFDESITEDIFDYIPPQKTNQIFTPKNVVKMMLDKLEAEDPAIFQDKNRTFADLYTKSGLYLTEIIKRLYQGLETQIPDPQARLTHILTHQIYAFAPSEIIYRIVKNFILGMENAHLSVENSHITCLDLTDYAMGNKPLEALGDKMKFDVVVGNPPYQESAKGESTKDMPIYHHFYELAEKIATQYCLISPARFLFDAGSTDKKWNQKMLNDEHLKVVYYNQKSDEVFAGTDIKGGVAVLLRDTTKKYNPIGIFTVFEELNSIIHKVEKLTDKTLDEIVSNRGQYRYTDAIYEDYPEEMKQISDRRIASNAFQKLPHLFTDEKPEDGEEYVQIFGRFNNNRAYKWFKKRYMTEPNTFSKFKIILPKANGSGAIGEVLSTPLIGTPLIGTPLIGTPLIGTPLIGTPLIGTPLIGFTETFISIGAFDEEKVAHNCLKYVQTKFARTMLGVLKITQDNTKEKWAKVPLQDFTDQSDIDWNQPLADIDQQLYQKYGLDENEIAFIAQKVRAME
;
A
#
# COMPACT_ATOMS: atom_id res chain seq x y z
N MET A 1 -4.01 45.62 6.19
CA MET A 1 -4.98 44.63 5.66
C MET A 1 -5.36 43.73 6.82
N ILE A 2 -6.64 43.36 7.02
CA ILE A 2 -6.96 42.37 8.08
C ILE A 2 -6.74 40.98 7.49
N ALA A 3 -5.79 40.22 8.03
CA ALA A 3 -5.53 38.85 7.65
C ALA A 3 -5.08 38.05 8.86
N GLU A 4 -5.04 36.72 8.71
CA GLU A 4 -4.63 35.78 9.75
C GLU A 4 -3.14 35.92 10.04
N ASP A 5 -2.75 36.11 11.31
CA ASP A 5 -1.35 36.18 11.73
C ASP A 5 -0.69 34.80 11.85
N ASN A 6 0.57 34.81 12.28
CA ASN A 6 1.37 33.61 12.50
C ASN A 6 0.87 32.70 13.65
N GLN A 7 -0.23 33.03 14.33
CA GLN A 7 -0.88 32.22 15.37
C GLN A 7 -2.32 31.84 14.99
N GLY A 8 -2.76 32.12 13.76
CA GLY A 8 -4.11 31.78 13.30
C GLY A 8 -5.17 32.81 13.69
N LYS A 9 -4.77 34.02 14.10
CA LYS A 9 -5.69 35.06 14.61
C LYS A 9 -5.83 36.19 13.59
N MET A 10 -7.06 36.62 13.36
CA MET A 10 -7.35 37.74 12.46
C MET A 10 -6.91 39.07 13.08
N VAL A 11 -5.89 39.70 12.51
CA VAL A 11 -5.33 40.98 12.98
C VAL A 11 -5.02 41.93 11.82
N ALA A 12 -4.86 43.22 12.11
CA ALA A 12 -4.46 44.21 11.13
C ALA A 12 -2.95 44.09 10.85
N LEU A 13 -2.61 43.62 9.64
CA LEU A 13 -1.24 43.43 9.19
C LEU A 13 -0.74 44.64 8.40
N ASP A 14 0.53 44.99 8.62
CA ASP A 14 1.28 45.97 7.83
C ASP A 14 1.74 45.39 6.47
N VAL A 15 2.28 46.25 5.59
CA VAL A 15 2.69 45.87 4.22
C VAL A 15 3.78 44.80 4.23
N ASN A 16 4.72 44.84 5.18
CA ASN A 16 5.80 43.85 5.28
C ASN A 16 5.25 42.51 5.78
N GLN A 17 4.32 42.54 6.74
CA GLN A 17 3.65 41.36 7.28
C GLN A 17 2.79 40.65 6.21
N VAL A 18 2.09 41.39 5.36
CA VAL A 18 1.30 40.84 4.24
C VAL A 18 2.18 40.09 3.23
N LEU A 19 3.43 40.50 3.03
CA LEU A 19 4.37 39.85 2.11
C LEU A 19 5.12 38.67 2.72
N THR A 20 5.26 38.63 4.05
CA THR A 20 6.07 37.63 4.77
C THR A 20 5.25 36.49 5.36
N ILE A 21 4.04 36.75 5.86
CA ILE A 21 3.18 35.72 6.48
C ILE A 21 2.83 34.58 5.51
N PRO A 22 2.43 34.81 4.25
CA PRO A 22 2.17 33.72 3.31
C PRO A 22 3.38 32.82 3.08
N LYS A 23 4.59 33.39 3.07
CA LYS A 23 5.84 32.62 2.92
C LYS A 23 6.15 31.79 4.16
N MET A 24 5.95 32.36 5.34
CA MET A 24 6.12 31.65 6.61
C MET A 24 5.13 30.49 6.76
N LEU A 25 3.87 30.67 6.35
CA LEU A 25 2.87 29.61 6.34
C LEU A 25 3.25 28.47 5.39
N LYS A 26 3.72 28.80 4.17
CA LYS A 26 4.26 27.80 3.24
C LYS A 26 5.44 27.04 3.85
N ALA A 27 6.41 27.74 4.43
CA ALA A 27 7.59 27.13 5.04
C ALA A 27 7.24 26.20 6.21
N ARG A 28 6.30 26.59 7.07
CA ARG A 28 5.79 25.73 8.15
C ARG A 28 5.13 24.47 7.62
N GLU A 29 4.35 24.58 6.56
CA GLU A 29 3.73 23.41 5.92
C GLU A 29 4.77 22.48 5.27
N VAL A 30 5.80 23.06 4.64
CA VAL A 30 6.95 22.32 4.11
C VAL A 30 7.64 21.54 5.22
N VAL A 31 7.99 22.17 6.34
CA VAL A 31 8.64 21.49 7.46
C VAL A 31 7.72 20.44 8.08
N ARG A 32 6.47 20.78 8.38
CA ARG A 32 5.48 19.87 8.98
C ARG A 32 5.27 18.60 8.17
N ARG A 33 5.41 18.66 6.84
CA ARG A 33 5.33 17.51 5.95
C ARG A 33 6.70 17.02 5.46
N GLY A 34 7.78 17.30 6.18
CA GLY A 34 9.11 16.75 5.91
C GLY A 34 9.68 17.12 4.53
N PHE A 35 9.45 18.36 4.08
CA PHE A 35 9.88 18.90 2.79
C PHE A 35 9.25 18.25 1.56
N MET A 36 8.14 17.51 1.73
CA MET A 36 7.43 16.83 0.64
C MET A 36 6.36 17.64 -0.12
N PRO A 37 5.84 18.80 0.35
CA PRO A 37 4.86 19.57 -0.44
C PRO A 37 5.44 20.14 -1.73
N ASN A 38 4.59 20.31 -2.77
CA ASN A 38 4.98 20.94 -4.04
C ASN A 38 5.37 22.43 -3.92
N LEU A 39 5.24 23.02 -2.73
CA LEU A 39 5.52 24.43 -2.44
C LEU A 39 7.00 24.80 -2.62
N LEU A 40 7.90 23.81 -2.62
CA LEU A 40 9.33 24.01 -2.84
C LEU A 40 9.71 24.14 -4.32
N PHE A 41 8.82 23.74 -5.24
CA PHE A 41 9.17 23.60 -6.65
C PHE A 41 8.58 24.72 -7.51
N GLN A 42 9.36 25.16 -8.49
CA GLN A 42 8.94 26.14 -9.49
C GLN A 42 9.48 25.76 -10.87
N ASN A 43 9.04 26.47 -11.91
CA ASN A 43 9.56 26.31 -13.28
C ASN A 43 9.49 24.88 -13.85
N ILE A 44 8.56 24.03 -13.37
CA ILE A 44 8.46 22.64 -13.82
C ILE A 44 8.19 22.53 -15.32
N GLY A 45 7.46 23.48 -15.91
CA GLY A 45 7.21 23.50 -17.36
C GLY A 45 8.47 23.65 -18.22
N ASN A 46 9.60 24.13 -17.68
CA ASN A 46 10.86 24.23 -18.44
C ASN A 46 11.44 22.86 -18.83
N ILE A 47 10.90 21.78 -18.26
CA ILE A 47 11.34 20.42 -18.51
C ILE A 47 11.09 19.98 -19.96
N PHE A 48 10.09 20.53 -20.64
CA PHE A 48 9.77 20.22 -22.03
C PHE A 48 10.76 20.86 -23.03
N ALA A 49 11.49 21.89 -22.61
CA ALA A 49 12.51 22.56 -23.42
C ALA A 49 13.93 21.98 -23.20
N ASN A 50 14.13 21.18 -22.14
CA ASN A 50 15.45 20.76 -21.68
C ASN A 50 15.48 19.24 -21.41
N PRO A 51 15.62 18.40 -22.45
CA PRO A 51 15.60 16.94 -22.29
C PRO A 51 16.76 16.40 -21.43
N GLU A 52 17.88 17.12 -21.32
CA GLU A 52 19.02 16.75 -20.47
C GLU A 52 18.66 16.71 -18.98
N ALA A 53 17.68 17.51 -18.54
CA ALA A 53 17.19 17.46 -17.17
C ALA A 53 16.49 16.13 -16.84
N TRP A 54 15.96 15.42 -17.84
CA TRP A 54 15.28 14.12 -17.63
C TRP A 54 16.26 13.06 -17.14
N GLU A 55 17.46 13.01 -17.72
CA GLU A 55 18.47 12.04 -17.33
C GLU A 55 18.81 12.17 -15.84
N ILE A 56 18.95 13.41 -15.34
CA ILE A 56 19.19 13.65 -13.91
C ILE A 56 18.00 13.19 -13.06
N LEU A 57 16.78 13.53 -13.46
CA LEU A 57 15.56 13.22 -12.70
C LEU A 57 15.23 11.72 -12.68
N GLU A 58 15.66 10.96 -13.69
CA GLU A 58 15.53 9.50 -13.74
C GLU A 58 16.35 8.78 -12.66
N HIS A 59 17.41 9.40 -12.15
CA HIS A 59 18.18 8.87 -11.02
C HIS A 59 17.48 9.09 -9.67
N LEU A 60 16.46 9.95 -9.61
CA LEU A 60 15.69 10.22 -8.39
C LEU A 60 14.54 9.24 -8.24
N ASN A 61 14.41 8.64 -7.06
CA ASN A 61 13.29 7.75 -6.74
C ASN A 61 11.99 8.55 -6.59
N PRO A 62 10.93 8.26 -7.37
CA PRO A 62 9.68 9.01 -7.30
C PRO A 62 8.94 8.79 -5.98
N MET A 63 8.30 9.84 -5.50
CA MET A 63 7.56 9.83 -4.25
C MET A 63 6.21 10.56 -4.42
N ALA A 64 5.14 9.79 -4.31
CA ALA A 64 3.78 10.28 -4.53
C ALA A 64 3.32 11.19 -3.36
N GLU A 65 2.48 12.16 -3.68
CA GLU A 65 1.97 13.10 -2.68
C GLU A 65 1.21 12.37 -1.55
N GLY A 66 1.57 12.67 -0.30
CA GLY A 66 0.94 12.09 0.89
C GLY A 66 1.34 10.63 1.20
N LYS A 67 2.35 10.08 0.52
CA LYS A 67 2.94 8.77 0.85
C LYS A 67 4.25 8.93 1.62
N ASN A 68 4.54 7.99 2.51
CA ASN A 68 5.75 8.00 3.35
C ASN A 68 6.84 7.02 2.87
N VAL A 69 6.56 6.25 1.81
CA VAL A 69 7.47 5.25 1.24
C VAL A 69 7.63 5.52 -0.25
N PRO A 70 8.87 5.61 -0.78
CA PRO A 70 9.11 5.80 -2.21
C PRO A 70 8.64 4.58 -3.02
N ALA A 71 8.26 4.80 -4.28
CA ALA A 71 7.96 3.70 -5.19
C ALA A 71 9.25 2.97 -5.61
N SER A 72 9.17 1.67 -5.88
CA SER A 72 10.31 0.88 -6.35
C SER A 72 10.58 1.14 -7.84
N GLN A 73 11.82 1.55 -8.13
CA GLN A 73 12.42 1.88 -9.44
C GLN A 73 11.78 3.06 -10.18
N ALA A 74 12.64 4.02 -10.56
CA ALA A 74 12.32 5.05 -11.51
C ALA A 74 12.05 4.41 -12.89
N THR A 75 10.86 4.63 -13.44
CA THR A 75 10.58 4.38 -14.86
C THR A 75 11.19 5.50 -15.70
N SER A 76 11.48 5.23 -16.97
CA SER A 76 11.85 6.29 -17.91
C SER A 76 10.76 7.35 -17.99
N ILE A 77 11.14 8.62 -18.10
CA ILE A 77 10.20 9.74 -18.26
C ILE A 77 9.72 9.73 -19.71
N ASP A 78 8.43 9.40 -19.93
CA ASP A 78 7.80 9.53 -21.24
C ASP A 78 7.19 10.93 -21.36
N THR A 79 7.81 11.76 -22.21
CA THR A 79 7.35 13.14 -22.45
C THR A 79 6.22 13.23 -23.46
N GLN A 80 5.79 12.09 -24.01
CA GLN A 80 4.68 11.97 -24.95
C GLN A 80 4.80 12.89 -26.18
N ALA A 81 6.03 13.33 -26.50
CA ALA A 81 6.37 14.28 -27.56
C ALA A 81 5.57 15.61 -27.53
N ILE A 82 5.24 16.10 -26.35
CA ILE A 82 4.48 17.34 -26.16
C ILE A 82 5.29 18.55 -26.66
N GLN A 83 4.66 19.41 -27.47
CA GLN A 83 5.21 20.70 -27.89
C GLN A 83 4.46 21.83 -27.19
N LEU A 84 5.18 22.86 -26.73
CA LEU A 84 4.59 24.01 -26.04
C LEU A 84 4.77 25.30 -26.84
N ASP A 85 3.83 26.23 -26.69
CA ASP A 85 3.93 27.60 -27.20
C ASP A 85 4.79 28.50 -26.28
N GLU A 86 4.99 29.76 -26.67
CA GLU A 86 5.76 30.76 -25.90
C GLU A 86 5.18 31.05 -24.50
N ASN A 87 3.91 30.70 -24.28
CA ASN A 87 3.21 30.87 -23.00
C ASN A 87 3.15 29.56 -22.18
N GLY A 88 3.78 28.48 -22.65
CA GLY A 88 3.81 27.18 -21.97
C GLY A 88 2.56 26.31 -22.16
N ASN A 89 1.69 26.63 -23.14
CA ASN A 89 0.50 25.83 -23.45
C ASN A 89 0.79 24.79 -24.55
N PRO A 90 0.11 23.64 -24.55
CA PRO A 90 0.31 22.63 -25.60
C PRO A 90 -0.08 23.14 -26.99
N LEU A 91 0.85 23.00 -27.93
CA LEU A 91 0.67 23.34 -29.33
C LEU A 91 0.00 22.17 -30.06
N ILE A 92 -1.10 22.44 -30.78
CA ILE A 92 -1.77 21.46 -31.64
C ILE A 92 -1.83 22.00 -33.06
N GLU A 93 -1.32 21.22 -34.00
CA GLU A 93 -1.38 21.59 -35.42
C GLU A 93 -2.83 21.64 -35.92
N GLN A 94 -3.16 22.71 -36.64
CA GLN A 94 -4.51 22.90 -37.20
C GLN A 94 -4.90 21.78 -38.19
N SER A 95 -3.92 21.17 -38.86
CA SER A 95 -4.09 20.01 -39.73
C SER A 95 -4.71 18.81 -38.99
N ILE A 96 -4.24 18.54 -37.76
CA ILE A 96 -4.74 17.46 -36.91
C ILE A 96 -6.17 17.75 -36.46
N VAL A 97 -6.45 18.98 -36.04
CA VAL A 97 -7.81 19.41 -35.64
C VAL A 97 -8.79 19.18 -36.80
N ILE A 98 -8.43 19.58 -38.02
CA ILE A 98 -9.28 19.41 -39.20
C ILE A 98 -9.52 17.93 -39.50
N ALA A 99 -8.46 17.11 -39.49
CA ALA A 99 -8.56 15.69 -39.76
C ALA A 99 -9.45 14.97 -38.73
N GLN A 100 -9.27 15.24 -37.44
CA GLN A 100 -10.09 14.67 -36.37
C GLN A 100 -11.54 15.16 -36.44
N THR A 101 -11.76 16.44 -36.73
CA THR A 101 -13.11 16.99 -36.91
C THR A 101 -13.84 16.25 -38.05
N GLN A 102 -13.17 16.03 -39.18
CA GLN A 102 -13.74 15.31 -40.33
C GLN A 102 -14.03 13.84 -39.98
N ALA A 103 -13.11 13.16 -39.30
CA ALA A 103 -13.26 11.75 -38.93
C ALA A 103 -14.45 11.50 -37.98
N HIS A 104 -14.69 12.42 -37.05
CA HIS A 104 -15.70 12.24 -36.00
C HIS A 104 -17.07 12.84 -36.34
N PHE A 105 -17.11 13.99 -37.03
CA PHE A 105 -18.38 14.62 -37.43
C PHE A 105 -18.89 14.08 -38.78
N GLY A 106 -18.05 14.01 -39.83
CA GLY A 106 -18.43 13.51 -41.16
C GLY A 106 -19.60 14.26 -41.84
N GLU A 107 -19.81 14.04 -43.14
CA GLU A 107 -20.88 14.73 -43.91
C GLU A 107 -22.29 14.42 -43.39
N LYS A 108 -22.55 13.18 -42.96
CA LYS A 108 -23.88 12.73 -42.51
C LYS A 108 -24.41 13.49 -41.30
N ARG A 109 -23.54 13.83 -40.34
CA ARG A 109 -23.97 14.57 -39.14
C ARG A 109 -24.23 16.04 -39.45
N TYR A 110 -23.47 16.65 -40.37
CA TYR A 110 -23.77 17.99 -40.88
C TYR A 110 -25.09 18.02 -41.65
N GLN A 111 -25.37 16.98 -42.45
CA GLN A 111 -26.64 16.82 -43.14
C GLN A 111 -27.82 16.74 -42.16
N THR A 112 -27.67 16.05 -41.03
CA THR A 112 -28.74 15.93 -40.02
C THR A 112 -29.20 17.29 -39.49
N VAL A 113 -28.27 18.20 -39.17
CA VAL A 113 -28.61 19.56 -38.71
C VAL A 113 -29.26 20.39 -39.82
N ASN A 114 -28.76 20.26 -41.05
CA ASN A 114 -29.28 21.00 -42.20
C ASN A 114 -30.68 20.51 -42.62
N GLU A 115 -30.93 19.20 -42.56
CA GLU A 115 -32.24 18.59 -42.83
C GLU A 115 -33.27 19.03 -41.78
N PHE A 116 -32.86 19.19 -40.52
CA PHE A 116 -33.73 19.70 -39.47
C PHE A 116 -34.25 21.12 -39.77
N VAL A 117 -33.40 22.00 -40.31
CA VAL A 117 -33.80 23.35 -40.75
C VAL A 117 -34.79 23.27 -41.94
N GLN A 118 -34.58 22.34 -42.87
CA GLN A 118 -35.45 22.17 -44.04
C GLN A 118 -36.83 21.59 -43.72
N GLN A 119 -36.92 20.77 -42.66
CA GLN A 119 -38.15 20.10 -42.24
C GLN A 119 -38.98 20.89 -41.22
N ALA A 120 -38.46 22.01 -40.71
CA ALA A 120 -39.16 22.84 -39.74
C ALA A 120 -40.45 23.45 -40.35
N GLU A 121 -41.61 22.98 -39.89
CA GLU A 121 -42.93 23.45 -40.36
C GLU A 121 -43.18 24.94 -40.08
N ASN A 122 -42.54 25.49 -39.03
CA ASN A 122 -42.60 26.91 -38.67
C ASN A 122 -41.22 27.46 -38.30
N ILE A 123 -40.54 28.02 -39.30
CA ILE A 123 -39.20 28.59 -39.15
C ILE A 123 -39.18 29.85 -38.25
N ALA A 124 -40.36 30.41 -37.95
CA ALA A 124 -40.55 31.56 -37.05
C ALA A 124 -40.86 31.16 -35.59
N ASP A 125 -40.78 29.88 -35.24
CA ASP A 125 -40.97 29.41 -33.86
C ASP A 125 -39.83 29.89 -32.95
N GLU A 126 -40.19 30.47 -31.80
CA GLU A 126 -39.25 30.88 -30.74
C GLU A 126 -38.45 29.69 -30.18
N GLN A 127 -38.97 28.45 -30.32
CA GLN A 127 -38.29 27.23 -29.88
C GLN A 127 -37.26 26.70 -30.87
N LEU A 128 -37.24 27.16 -32.13
CA LEU A 128 -36.36 26.63 -33.18
C LEU A 128 -34.87 26.75 -32.82
N ALA A 129 -34.47 27.89 -32.25
CA ALA A 129 -33.10 28.11 -31.80
C ALA A 129 -32.67 27.11 -30.72
N GLN A 130 -33.58 26.78 -29.79
CA GLN A 130 -33.33 25.79 -28.75
C GLN A 130 -33.25 24.38 -29.32
N GLN A 131 -34.16 24.02 -30.23
CA GLN A 131 -34.17 22.71 -30.88
C GLN A 131 -32.89 22.47 -31.71
N LEU A 132 -32.45 23.47 -32.47
CA LEU A 132 -31.18 23.41 -33.21
C LEU A 132 -29.97 23.27 -32.28
N ALA A 133 -29.98 23.98 -31.15
CA ALA A 133 -28.94 23.86 -30.14
C ALA A 133 -28.90 22.46 -29.52
N ASP A 134 -30.06 21.88 -29.20
CA ASP A 134 -30.16 20.53 -28.63
C ASP A 134 -29.70 19.46 -29.63
N GLN A 135 -30.04 19.61 -30.92
CA GLN A 135 -29.53 18.75 -32.00
C GLN A 135 -28.01 18.84 -32.12
N LEU A 136 -27.44 20.06 -32.15
CA LEU A 136 -25.98 20.23 -32.19
C LEU A 136 -25.31 19.62 -30.96
N LYS A 137 -25.91 19.79 -29.77
CA LYS A 137 -25.39 19.23 -28.52
C LYS A 137 -25.31 17.71 -28.60
N GLN A 138 -26.38 17.05 -29.07
CA GLN A 138 -26.43 15.61 -29.21
C GLN A 138 -25.35 15.12 -30.19
N ILE A 139 -25.31 15.71 -31.39
CA ILE A 139 -24.35 15.36 -32.43
C ILE A 139 -22.90 15.53 -31.96
N THR A 140 -22.61 16.66 -31.31
CA THR A 140 -21.27 16.97 -30.77
C THR A 140 -20.88 15.99 -29.67
N THR A 141 -21.82 15.64 -28.78
CA THR A 141 -21.57 14.68 -27.71
C THR A 141 -21.22 13.31 -28.27
N GLU A 142 -22.04 12.80 -29.19
CA GLU A 142 -21.83 11.50 -29.82
C GLU A 142 -20.53 11.45 -30.65
N ALA A 143 -20.21 12.52 -31.37
CA ALA A 143 -19.00 12.59 -32.21
C ALA A 143 -17.72 12.57 -31.36
N LEU A 144 -17.70 13.34 -30.26
CA LEU A 144 -16.49 13.58 -29.47
C LEU A 144 -16.29 12.60 -28.32
N THR A 145 -17.29 11.79 -27.95
CA THR A 145 -17.18 10.83 -26.83
C THR A 145 -15.99 9.89 -27.00
N ASN A 146 -15.86 9.25 -28.18
CA ASN A 146 -14.75 8.32 -28.44
C ASN A 146 -13.39 9.04 -28.48
N LEU A 147 -13.35 10.26 -29.05
CA LEU A 147 -12.12 11.05 -29.11
C LEU A 147 -11.65 11.43 -27.71
N ALA A 148 -12.55 11.94 -26.86
CA ALA A 148 -12.25 12.28 -25.48
C ALA A 148 -11.78 11.06 -24.68
N GLN A 149 -12.40 9.90 -24.89
CA GLN A 149 -11.98 8.66 -24.24
C GLN A 149 -10.57 8.23 -24.67
N GLN A 150 -10.22 8.38 -25.94
CA GLN A 150 -8.85 8.13 -26.44
C GLN A 150 -7.81 9.09 -25.84
N GLN A 151 -8.21 10.32 -25.53
CA GLN A 151 -7.36 11.31 -24.85
C GLN A 151 -7.36 11.16 -23.30
N GLY A 152 -8.08 10.18 -22.75
CA GLY A 152 -8.17 9.97 -21.29
C GLY A 152 -9.08 10.95 -20.54
N LEU A 153 -9.95 11.68 -21.26
CA LEU A 153 -10.86 12.67 -20.69
C LEU A 153 -12.19 12.06 -20.24
N SER A 154 -12.83 12.72 -19.28
CA SER A 154 -14.14 12.30 -18.76
C SER A 154 -15.31 12.73 -19.66
N GLN A 155 -16.45 12.07 -19.53
CA GLN A 155 -17.69 12.44 -20.23
C GLN A 155 -18.15 13.87 -19.90
N SER A 156 -17.87 14.36 -18.69
CA SER A 156 -18.20 15.74 -18.29
C SER A 156 -17.48 16.79 -19.13
N ALA A 157 -16.27 16.50 -19.63
CA ALA A 157 -15.54 17.41 -20.52
C ALA A 157 -16.24 17.55 -21.88
N VAL A 158 -16.72 16.41 -22.42
CA VAL A 158 -17.48 16.36 -23.67
C VAL A 158 -18.81 17.12 -23.54
N GLU A 159 -19.54 16.88 -22.45
CA GLU A 159 -20.81 17.57 -22.19
C GLU A 159 -20.65 19.08 -22.08
N MET A 160 -19.57 19.55 -21.45
CA MET A 160 -19.28 20.98 -21.31
C MET A 160 -18.95 21.61 -22.67
N ALA A 161 -18.10 20.97 -23.48
CA ALA A 161 -17.76 21.43 -24.83
C ALA A 161 -18.99 21.44 -25.75
N ALA A 162 -19.81 20.39 -25.71
CA ALA A 162 -21.04 20.29 -26.50
C ALA A 162 -22.08 21.33 -26.09
N LYS A 163 -22.25 21.57 -24.77
CA LYS A 163 -23.15 22.59 -24.24
C LYS A 163 -22.73 24.00 -24.69
N LYS A 164 -21.44 24.33 -24.59
CA LYS A 164 -20.89 25.61 -25.02
C LYS A 164 -21.14 25.87 -26.51
N SER A 165 -20.91 24.87 -27.36
CA SER A 165 -21.22 24.96 -28.78
C SER A 165 -22.71 25.11 -29.08
N ALA A 166 -23.56 24.36 -28.38
CA ALA A 166 -25.01 24.49 -28.50
C ALA A 166 -25.51 25.89 -28.12
N GLU A 167 -25.05 26.43 -26.98
CA GLU A 167 -25.40 27.79 -26.56
C GLU A 167 -24.92 28.86 -27.55
N GLN A 168 -23.76 28.65 -28.18
CA GLN A 168 -23.25 29.57 -29.19
C GLN A 168 -24.06 29.51 -30.49
N LEU A 169 -24.44 28.31 -30.96
CA LEU A 169 -25.35 28.18 -32.11
C LEU A 169 -26.71 28.83 -31.83
N LYS A 170 -27.28 28.59 -30.64
CA LYS A 170 -28.54 29.19 -30.21
C LYS A 170 -28.53 30.71 -30.37
N ARG A 171 -27.48 31.37 -29.86
CA ARG A 171 -27.34 32.84 -29.93
C ARG A 171 -27.27 33.35 -31.37
N GLU A 172 -26.53 32.66 -32.24
CA GLU A 172 -26.44 33.04 -33.65
C GLU A 172 -27.77 32.86 -34.39
N VAL A 173 -28.53 31.80 -34.09
CA VAL A 173 -29.87 31.59 -34.65
C VAL A 173 -30.88 32.63 -34.14
N GLU A 174 -30.91 32.89 -32.83
CA GLU A 174 -31.78 33.93 -32.23
C GLU A 174 -31.52 35.30 -32.85
N LYS A 175 -30.26 35.63 -33.16
CA LYS A 175 -29.90 36.87 -33.84
C LYS A 175 -30.51 36.97 -35.23
N VAL A 176 -30.51 35.88 -36.00
CA VAL A 176 -31.14 35.84 -37.33
C VAL A 176 -32.67 35.96 -37.22
N GLN A 177 -33.28 35.28 -36.23
CA GLN A 177 -34.72 35.38 -35.96
C GLN A 177 -35.14 36.81 -35.57
N GLN A 178 -34.40 37.47 -34.69
CA GLN A 178 -34.66 38.86 -34.30
C GLN A 178 -34.53 39.83 -35.48
N GLN A 179 -33.52 39.67 -36.33
CA GLN A 179 -33.36 40.48 -37.54
C GLN A 179 -34.58 40.37 -38.46
N GLN A 180 -35.12 39.15 -38.63
CA GLN A 180 -36.31 38.93 -39.43
C GLN A 180 -37.56 39.55 -38.79
N GLU A 181 -37.72 39.44 -37.47
CA GLU A 181 -38.85 40.02 -36.77
C GLU A 181 -38.88 41.56 -36.91
N ILE A 182 -37.72 42.20 -36.83
CA ILE A 182 -37.56 43.64 -37.06
C ILE A 182 -38.00 43.99 -38.49
N GLN A 183 -37.46 43.32 -39.51
CA GLN A 183 -37.82 43.57 -40.91
C GLN A 183 -39.32 43.39 -41.17
N ARG A 184 -39.93 42.34 -40.59
CA ARG A 184 -41.37 42.08 -40.70
C ARG A 184 -42.20 43.20 -40.10
N LYS A 185 -41.83 43.70 -38.92
CA LYS A 185 -42.53 44.79 -38.22
C LYS A 185 -42.40 46.11 -38.98
N GLU A 186 -41.21 46.45 -39.45
CA GLU A 186 -40.96 47.65 -40.27
C GLU A 186 -41.80 47.63 -41.55
N THR A 187 -41.82 46.48 -42.23
CA THR A 187 -42.60 46.28 -43.46
C THR A 187 -44.10 46.38 -43.21
N ALA A 188 -44.61 45.75 -42.14
CA ALA A 188 -46.02 45.82 -41.77
C ALA A 188 -46.46 47.27 -41.44
N LEU A 189 -45.64 48.01 -40.68
CA LEU A 189 -45.87 49.43 -40.36
C LEU A 189 -45.90 50.31 -41.60
N TYR A 190 -44.96 50.08 -42.53
CA TYR A 190 -44.91 50.80 -43.80
C TYR A 190 -46.19 50.60 -44.61
N TYR A 191 -46.60 49.33 -44.82
CA TYR A 191 -47.80 48.99 -45.58
C TYR A 191 -49.10 49.44 -44.88
N GLN A 192 -49.18 49.35 -43.54
CA GLN A 192 -50.31 49.87 -42.77
C GLN A 192 -50.50 51.38 -42.97
N LYS A 193 -49.39 52.14 -42.99
CA LYS A 193 -49.42 53.59 -43.17
C LYS A 193 -49.93 53.97 -44.56
N ILE A 194 -49.41 53.34 -45.61
CA ILE A 194 -49.80 53.66 -46.99
C ILE A 194 -51.23 53.17 -47.32
N LEU A 195 -51.66 52.00 -46.81
CA LEU A 195 -53.03 51.49 -46.97
C LEU A 195 -54.08 52.38 -46.28
N SER A 196 -53.73 53.01 -45.14
CA SER A 196 -54.65 53.92 -44.43
C SER A 196 -54.91 55.25 -45.15
N GLN A 197 -54.09 55.58 -46.16
CA GLN A 197 -54.17 56.83 -46.92
C GLN A 197 -54.82 56.65 -48.30
N GLU A 198 -55.06 55.40 -48.72
CA GLU A 198 -55.62 55.08 -50.03
C GLU A 198 -57.13 54.80 -49.92
N THR A 199 -57.90 55.27 -50.90
CA THR A 199 -59.37 55.15 -50.93
C THR A 199 -59.88 54.39 -52.16
N ASP A 200 -59.02 54.19 -53.16
CA ASP A 200 -59.32 53.42 -54.36
C ASP A 200 -59.24 51.91 -54.07
N SER A 201 -60.38 51.23 -54.16
CA SER A 201 -60.49 49.79 -53.87
C SER A 201 -59.60 48.91 -54.76
N ASN A 202 -59.30 49.32 -56.00
CA ASN A 202 -58.43 48.55 -56.88
C ASN A 202 -56.97 48.69 -56.47
N LYS A 203 -56.54 49.91 -56.11
CA LYS A 203 -55.18 50.15 -55.60
C LYS A 203 -54.93 49.51 -54.24
N ILE A 204 -55.93 49.49 -53.36
CA ILE A 204 -55.85 48.78 -52.08
C ILE A 204 -55.59 47.29 -52.32
N ALA A 205 -56.29 46.67 -53.27
CA ALA A 205 -56.07 45.26 -53.62
C ALA A 205 -54.68 45.00 -54.22
N GLU A 206 -54.19 45.90 -55.09
CA GLU A 206 -52.82 45.83 -55.64
C GLU A 206 -51.75 45.94 -54.55
N MET A 207 -51.89 46.90 -53.62
CA MET A 207 -50.96 47.10 -52.50
C MET A 207 -51.00 45.94 -51.49
N GLN A 208 -52.17 45.30 -51.30
CA GLN A 208 -52.29 44.10 -50.48
C GLN A 208 -51.57 42.90 -51.13
N ALA A 209 -51.70 42.73 -52.45
CA ALA A 209 -50.98 41.71 -53.20
C ALA A 209 -49.45 41.96 -53.18
N GLU A 210 -49.02 43.22 -53.26
CA GLU A 210 -47.61 43.61 -53.15
C GLU A 210 -47.06 43.34 -51.74
N TYR A 211 -47.82 43.67 -50.69
CA TYR A 211 -47.47 43.34 -49.31
C TYR A 211 -47.30 41.83 -49.10
N GLU A 212 -48.22 41.02 -49.63
CA GLU A 212 -48.12 39.56 -49.58
C GLU A 212 -46.91 39.03 -50.35
N ALA A 213 -46.60 39.61 -51.52
CA ALA A 213 -45.42 39.25 -52.31
C ALA A 213 -44.11 39.57 -51.57
N VAL A 214 -43.99 40.77 -50.96
CA VAL A 214 -42.83 41.15 -50.15
C VAL A 214 -42.71 40.26 -48.91
N ARG A 215 -43.82 39.95 -48.24
CA ARG A 215 -43.83 39.06 -47.07
C ARG A 215 -43.38 37.65 -47.44
N LYS A 216 -43.74 37.16 -48.62
CA LYS A 216 -43.29 35.87 -49.15
C LYS A 216 -41.79 35.88 -49.47
N GLN A 217 -41.30 36.93 -50.14
CA GLN A 217 -39.87 37.09 -50.44
C GLN A 217 -39.01 37.19 -49.17
N GLN A 218 -39.49 37.90 -48.15
CA GLN A 218 -38.82 37.99 -46.84
C GLN A 218 -38.77 36.63 -46.13
N ALA A 219 -39.81 35.80 -46.26
CA ALA A 219 -39.81 34.45 -45.70
C ALA A 219 -38.81 33.53 -46.42
N GLU A 220 -38.72 33.61 -47.74
CA GLU A 220 -37.74 32.87 -48.55
C GLU A 220 -36.30 33.28 -48.21
N THR A 221 -36.03 34.60 -48.14
CA THR A 221 -34.71 35.14 -47.78
C THR A 221 -34.29 34.73 -46.36
N PHE A 222 -35.23 34.72 -45.42
CA PHE A 222 -34.97 34.27 -44.05
C PHE A 222 -34.63 32.78 -43.99
N ALA A 223 -35.35 31.93 -44.73
CA ALA A 223 -35.06 30.50 -44.79
C ALA A 223 -33.65 30.24 -45.34
N GLU A 224 -33.25 30.91 -46.42
CA GLU A 224 -31.92 30.81 -47.01
C GLU A 224 -30.82 31.29 -46.04
N ASN A 225 -31.03 32.43 -45.37
CA ASN A 225 -30.10 32.98 -44.39
C ASN A 225 -29.94 32.07 -43.19
N LEU A 226 -31.05 31.55 -42.64
CA LEU A 226 -31.03 30.65 -41.51
C LEU A 226 -30.30 29.35 -41.84
N GLN A 227 -30.54 28.78 -43.03
CA GLN A 227 -29.84 27.59 -43.49
C GLN A 227 -28.34 27.84 -43.63
N THR A 228 -27.94 28.98 -44.22
CA THR A 228 -26.54 29.35 -44.41
C THR A 228 -25.81 29.57 -43.09
N VAL A 229 -26.42 30.32 -42.16
CA VAL A 229 -25.85 30.59 -40.83
C VAL A 229 -25.75 29.31 -40.02
N THR A 230 -26.80 28.49 -40.00
CA THR A 230 -26.80 27.23 -39.25
C THR A 230 -25.73 26.28 -39.77
N ALA A 231 -25.63 26.09 -41.09
CA ALA A 231 -24.63 25.20 -41.69
C ALA A 231 -23.20 25.67 -41.39
N SER A 232 -22.91 26.95 -41.61
CA SER A 232 -21.57 27.51 -41.39
C SER A 232 -21.15 27.53 -39.92
N GLN A 233 -22.05 27.89 -39.00
CA GLN A 233 -21.77 27.87 -37.57
C GLN A 233 -21.62 26.44 -37.04
N THR A 234 -22.42 25.49 -37.51
CA THR A 234 -22.30 24.08 -37.12
C THR A 234 -20.90 23.54 -37.42
N GLN A 235 -20.37 23.79 -38.63
CA GLN A 235 -19.03 23.34 -39.01
C GLN A 235 -17.92 24.03 -38.22
N LYS A 236 -18.07 25.35 -37.99
CA LYS A 236 -17.13 26.13 -37.18
C LYS A 236 -17.09 25.62 -35.74
N LEU A 237 -18.25 25.42 -35.11
CA LEU A 237 -18.38 24.97 -33.72
C LEU A 237 -17.92 23.52 -33.54
N ALA A 238 -18.16 22.65 -34.52
CA ALA A 238 -17.61 21.29 -34.53
C ALA A 238 -16.07 21.31 -34.50
N THR A 239 -15.44 22.18 -35.30
CA THR A 239 -13.99 22.36 -35.31
C THR A 239 -13.48 22.91 -33.96
N GLN A 240 -14.17 23.90 -33.39
CA GLN A 240 -13.82 24.50 -32.10
C GLN A 240 -13.94 23.51 -30.93
N SER A 241 -15.02 22.73 -30.87
CA SER A 241 -15.18 21.70 -29.84
C SER A 241 -14.14 20.59 -29.97
N THR A 242 -13.79 20.19 -31.20
CA THR A 242 -12.72 19.21 -31.44
C THR A 242 -11.37 19.75 -30.95
N GLN A 243 -11.05 21.00 -31.26
CA GLN A 243 -9.84 21.67 -30.79
C GLN A 243 -9.80 21.75 -29.26
N GLU A 244 -10.90 22.10 -28.61
CA GLU A 244 -11.00 22.18 -27.15
C GLU A 244 -10.76 20.82 -26.48
N ILE A 245 -11.31 19.73 -27.02
CA ILE A 245 -11.07 18.37 -26.52
C ILE A 245 -9.61 17.95 -26.69
N LEU A 246 -9.01 18.21 -27.86
CA LEU A 246 -7.60 17.89 -28.10
C LEU A 246 -6.67 18.71 -27.17
N GLN A 247 -6.95 20.01 -26.98
CA GLN A 247 -6.19 20.88 -26.07
C GLN A 247 -6.28 20.38 -24.61
N GLN A 248 -7.46 19.97 -24.15
CA GLN A 248 -7.62 19.39 -22.82
C GLN A 248 -6.87 18.06 -22.69
N GLY A 249 -6.84 17.24 -23.74
CA GLY A 249 -6.08 16.00 -23.80
C GLY A 249 -4.58 16.24 -23.64
N GLU A 250 -4.01 17.13 -24.45
CA GLU A 250 -2.59 17.50 -24.36
C GLU A 250 -2.24 18.17 -23.02
N SER A 251 -3.11 19.00 -22.46
CA SER A 251 -2.91 19.60 -21.14
C SER A 251 -2.92 18.56 -20.02
N LEU A 252 -3.76 17.51 -20.14
CA LEU A 252 -3.75 16.39 -19.21
C LEU A 252 -2.42 15.63 -19.26
N LYS A 253 -1.90 15.37 -20.47
CA LYS A 253 -0.59 14.73 -20.67
C LYS A 253 0.54 15.58 -20.09
N GLN A 254 0.55 16.88 -20.36
CA GLN A 254 1.50 17.83 -19.78
C GLN A 254 1.49 17.75 -18.25
N LYS A 255 0.29 17.81 -17.65
CA LYS A 255 0.13 17.72 -16.19
C LYS A 255 0.63 16.40 -15.62
N GLN A 256 0.38 15.27 -16.30
CA GLN A 256 0.88 13.96 -15.88
C GLN A 256 2.42 13.93 -15.84
N VAL A 257 3.07 14.47 -16.88
CA VAL A 257 4.54 14.59 -16.90
C VAL A 257 5.01 15.49 -15.76
N GLU A 258 4.44 16.68 -15.61
CA GLU A 258 4.81 17.60 -14.52
C GLU A 258 4.61 16.99 -13.12
N ASP A 259 3.54 16.20 -12.92
CA ASP A 259 3.27 15.53 -11.66
C ASP A 259 4.29 14.41 -11.37
N ASP A 260 4.79 13.72 -12.40
CA ASP A 260 5.92 12.77 -12.27
C ASP A 260 7.23 13.52 -11.93
N ILE A 261 7.50 14.66 -12.59
CA ILE A 261 8.67 15.49 -12.25
C ILE A 261 8.60 15.96 -10.78
N ARG A 262 7.44 16.47 -10.34
CA ARG A 262 7.22 16.83 -8.94
C ARG A 262 7.43 15.62 -8.02
N SER A 263 7.00 14.43 -8.43
CA SER A 263 7.22 13.18 -7.69
C SER A 263 8.69 12.86 -7.47
N ARG A 264 9.52 13.04 -8.50
CA ARG A 264 10.98 12.83 -8.44
C ARG A 264 11.68 13.89 -7.60
N LEU A 265 11.30 15.16 -7.77
CA LEU A 265 11.80 16.26 -6.94
C LEU A 265 11.41 16.10 -5.47
N ARG A 266 10.22 15.56 -5.16
CA ARG A 266 9.83 15.15 -3.79
C ARG A 266 10.73 14.03 -3.26
N GLY A 267 11.09 13.09 -4.14
CA GLY A 267 12.07 12.04 -3.87
C GLY A 267 13.43 12.57 -3.41
N PHE A 268 13.87 13.71 -3.96
CA PHE A 268 15.02 14.47 -3.49
C PHE A 268 14.70 15.26 -2.22
N SER A 269 13.66 16.09 -2.23
CA SER A 269 13.42 17.07 -1.16
C SER A 269 13.16 16.42 0.21
N ARG A 270 12.63 15.19 0.24
CA ARG A 270 12.50 14.40 1.48
C ARG A 270 13.84 14.14 2.18
N THR A 271 14.97 14.22 1.49
CA THR A 271 16.32 14.00 2.06
C THR A 271 16.86 15.25 2.76
N ILE A 272 16.32 16.43 2.43
CA ILE A 272 16.79 17.73 2.93
C ILE A 272 16.87 17.77 4.47
N PRO A 273 15.84 17.33 5.23
CA PRO A 273 15.91 17.32 6.69
C PRO A 273 17.12 16.55 7.25
N ALA A 274 17.51 15.44 6.63
CA ALA A 274 18.66 14.65 7.07
C ALA A 274 19.98 15.42 6.85
N PHE A 275 20.13 16.09 5.70
CA PHE A 275 21.28 16.98 5.46
C PHE A 275 21.30 18.16 6.44
N LEU A 276 20.15 18.75 6.76
CA LEU A 276 20.07 19.83 7.73
C LEU A 276 20.43 19.36 9.14
N MET A 277 20.05 18.14 9.53
CA MET A 277 20.49 17.56 10.81
C MET A 277 22.01 17.30 10.86
N ALA A 278 22.60 16.82 9.76
CA ALA A 278 24.01 16.45 9.70
C ALA A 278 24.98 17.64 9.47
N TYR A 279 24.61 18.58 8.62
CA TYR A 279 25.48 19.64 8.10
C TYR A 279 24.90 21.05 8.26
N GLY A 280 23.61 21.17 8.61
CA GLY A 280 22.92 22.45 8.66
C GLY A 280 23.46 23.37 9.76
N THR A 281 23.82 24.59 9.35
CA THR A 281 24.20 25.72 10.18
C THR A 281 23.17 26.85 10.03
N GLU A 282 23.20 27.85 10.92
CA GLU A 282 22.29 29.01 10.84
C GLU A 282 22.36 29.72 9.47
N ASP A 283 23.53 29.70 8.82
CA ASP A 283 23.78 30.30 7.50
C ASP A 283 23.36 29.42 6.32
N THR A 284 22.83 28.21 6.55
CA THR A 284 22.45 27.31 5.46
C THR A 284 21.27 27.88 4.66
N ARG A 285 21.42 27.96 3.35
CA ARG A 285 20.51 28.47 2.32
C ARG A 285 20.64 27.62 1.05
N LEU A 286 19.71 27.74 0.10
CA LEU A 286 19.75 27.02 -1.18
C LEU A 286 21.09 27.21 -1.92
N ALA A 287 21.63 28.43 -1.88
CA ALA A 287 22.87 28.81 -2.57
C ALA A 287 24.15 28.14 -2.00
N ASN A 288 24.12 27.66 -0.74
CA ASN A 288 25.28 27.04 -0.10
C ASN A 288 24.97 25.65 0.50
N PHE A 289 23.79 25.09 0.21
CA PHE A 289 23.31 23.81 0.76
C PHE A 289 24.28 22.65 0.47
N ASP A 290 24.96 22.71 -0.67
CA ASP A 290 25.88 21.70 -1.18
C ASP A 290 27.34 21.87 -0.71
N HIS A 291 27.68 22.95 0.00
CA HIS A 291 29.08 23.29 0.29
C HIS A 291 29.73 22.41 1.37
N ALA A 292 28.95 21.93 2.35
CA ALA A 292 29.46 21.23 3.53
C ALA A 292 29.47 19.70 3.38
N VAL A 293 28.88 19.18 2.30
CA VAL A 293 28.68 17.74 2.04
C VAL A 293 29.61 17.29 0.90
N SER A 294 30.16 16.08 1.01
CA SER A 294 30.95 15.50 -0.09
C SER A 294 30.05 14.91 -1.17
N ASP A 295 30.55 14.83 -2.40
CA ASP A 295 29.81 14.28 -3.53
C ASP A 295 29.37 12.83 -3.31
N GLU A 296 30.25 12.01 -2.72
CA GLU A 296 29.97 10.61 -2.38
C GLU A 296 28.78 10.47 -1.42
N VAL A 297 28.77 11.25 -0.32
CA VAL A 297 27.68 11.21 0.66
C VAL A 297 26.39 11.74 0.06
N PHE A 298 26.48 12.80 -0.76
CA PHE A 298 25.31 13.37 -1.41
C PHE A 298 24.67 12.38 -2.38
N HIS A 299 25.48 11.69 -3.20
CA HIS A 299 25.03 10.67 -4.12
C HIS A 299 24.45 9.43 -3.42
N GLU A 300 25.07 8.96 -2.33
CA GLU A 300 24.57 7.82 -1.54
C GLU A 300 23.14 8.03 -1.03
N VAL A 301 22.82 9.28 -0.65
CA VAL A 301 21.54 9.67 -0.05
C VAL A 301 20.50 10.05 -1.11
N THR A 302 20.90 10.78 -2.15
CA THR A 302 19.97 11.38 -3.12
C THR A 302 19.84 10.61 -4.43
N GLY A 303 20.86 9.83 -4.81
CA GLY A 303 20.97 9.17 -6.11
C GLY A 303 21.58 10.04 -7.22
N ILE A 304 21.92 11.30 -6.95
CA ILE A 304 22.52 12.23 -7.92
C ILE A 304 23.80 12.87 -7.36
N THR A 305 24.69 13.33 -8.23
CA THR A 305 25.90 14.07 -7.82
C THR A 305 25.59 15.51 -7.45
N LEU A 306 26.52 16.20 -6.78
CA LEU A 306 26.43 17.63 -6.48
C LEU A 306 26.35 18.47 -7.76
N ASP A 307 27.07 18.09 -8.81
CA ASP A 307 27.02 18.80 -10.10
C ASP A 307 25.66 18.64 -10.79
N GLN A 308 25.06 17.46 -10.71
CA GLN A 308 23.69 17.26 -11.19
C GLN A 308 22.68 18.08 -10.36
N PHE A 309 22.83 18.13 -9.03
CA PHE A 309 22.00 18.99 -8.19
C PHE A 309 22.15 20.47 -8.52
N ARG A 310 23.38 20.95 -8.77
CA ARG A 310 23.64 22.33 -9.21
C ARG A 310 22.95 22.65 -10.53
N GLN A 311 22.88 21.70 -11.47
CA GLN A 311 22.09 21.90 -12.69
C GLN A 311 20.59 22.06 -12.39
N LEU A 312 20.00 21.21 -11.54
CA LEU A 312 18.60 21.34 -11.12
C LEU A 312 18.33 22.67 -10.39
N ARG A 313 19.28 23.15 -9.59
CA ARG A 313 19.19 24.39 -8.80
C ARG A 313 19.42 25.65 -9.63
N ASP A 314 20.52 25.70 -10.37
CA ASP A 314 21.05 26.94 -10.96
C ASP A 314 20.63 27.08 -12.42
N THR A 315 20.68 25.98 -13.19
CA THR A 315 20.36 25.98 -14.63
C THR A 315 18.86 25.90 -14.86
N TYR A 316 18.20 24.89 -14.29
CA TYR A 316 16.77 24.65 -14.49
C TYR A 316 15.88 25.36 -13.47
N GLN A 317 16.46 25.81 -12.35
CA GLN A 317 15.80 26.60 -11.32
C GLN A 317 14.53 25.94 -10.77
N PHE A 318 14.58 24.63 -10.51
CA PHE A 318 13.41 23.88 -10.04
C PHE A 318 13.02 24.15 -8.59
N PHE A 319 13.82 24.91 -7.83
CA PHE A 319 13.53 25.22 -6.43
C PHE A 319 13.15 26.70 -6.26
N ASP A 320 12.04 26.97 -5.56
CA ASP A 320 11.70 28.32 -5.09
C ASP A 320 12.66 28.69 -3.95
N GLU A 321 13.66 29.50 -4.27
CA GLU A 321 14.71 29.92 -3.33
C GLU A 321 14.15 30.52 -2.04
N ASN A 322 13.09 31.33 -2.13
CA ASN A 322 12.53 31.99 -0.95
C ASN A 322 11.85 30.99 -0.02
N VAL A 323 11.02 30.11 -0.58
CA VAL A 323 10.33 29.08 0.23
C VAL A 323 11.34 28.08 0.77
N PHE A 324 12.34 27.68 -0.03
CA PHE A 324 13.41 26.77 0.39
C PHE A 324 14.18 27.37 1.58
N ASN A 325 14.70 28.59 1.43
CA ASN A 325 15.48 29.26 2.47
C ASN A 325 14.68 29.42 3.76
N GLN A 326 13.42 29.86 3.67
CA GLN A 326 12.58 30.01 4.86
C GLN A 326 12.28 28.66 5.53
N SER A 327 12.09 27.59 4.74
CA SER A 327 11.84 26.24 5.26
C SER A 327 13.07 25.67 5.96
N VAL A 328 14.27 25.89 5.41
CA VAL A 328 15.54 25.53 6.05
C VAL A 328 15.66 26.21 7.42
N GLN A 329 15.41 27.52 7.48
CA GLN A 329 15.51 28.27 8.73
C GLN A 329 14.48 27.83 9.77
N GLU A 330 13.23 27.59 9.35
CA GLU A 330 12.19 27.05 10.24
C GLU A 330 12.59 25.66 10.80
N PHE A 331 13.14 24.77 9.96
CA PHE A 331 13.62 23.46 10.40
C PHE A 331 14.77 23.57 11.40
N LEU A 332 15.76 24.43 11.14
CA LEU A 332 16.90 24.64 12.03
C LEU A 332 16.47 25.25 13.37
N ALA A 333 15.52 26.17 13.37
CA ALA A 333 14.92 26.72 14.59
C ALA A 333 14.20 25.63 15.39
N LYS A 334 13.42 24.77 14.72
CA LYS A 334 12.80 23.60 15.36
C LYS A 334 13.84 22.64 15.93
N ARG A 335 14.90 22.33 15.18
CA ARG A 335 16.01 21.50 15.66
C ARG A 335 16.55 22.06 16.98
N THR A 336 16.94 23.33 17.01
CA THR A 336 17.45 23.99 18.24
C THR A 336 16.45 23.94 19.39
N ALA A 337 15.16 24.20 19.12
CA ALA A 337 14.12 24.14 20.14
C ALA A 337 13.90 22.73 20.73
N LEU A 338 14.22 21.68 19.97
CA LEU A 338 14.01 20.28 20.33
C LEU A 338 15.31 19.53 20.73
N THR A 339 16.47 20.20 20.73
CA THR A 339 17.77 19.55 21.03
C THR A 339 17.93 19.15 22.49
N ASN A 340 17.31 19.85 23.44
CA ASN A 340 17.48 19.56 24.86
C ASN A 340 16.66 18.35 25.31
N TYR A 341 17.21 17.15 25.14
CA TYR A 341 16.56 15.90 25.52
C TYR A 341 16.46 15.66 27.04
N PHE A 342 17.02 16.53 27.89
CA PHE A 342 16.80 16.51 29.34
C PHE A 342 15.51 17.21 29.76
N ASP A 343 14.92 18.05 28.90
CA ASP A 343 13.67 18.75 29.20
C ASP A 343 12.46 17.85 28.93
N GLU A 344 11.84 17.35 30.00
CA GLU A 344 10.68 16.47 29.91
C GLU A 344 9.40 17.19 29.46
N SER A 345 9.37 18.53 29.44
CA SER A 345 8.25 19.30 28.86
C SER A 345 8.19 19.21 27.34
N ILE A 346 9.32 18.85 26.70
CA ILE A 346 9.40 18.65 25.25
C ILE A 346 8.87 17.25 24.88
N THR A 347 7.62 17.23 24.45
CA THR A 347 6.94 16.00 23.99
C THR A 347 7.13 15.73 22.51
N GLU A 348 7.41 16.76 21.72
CA GLU A 348 7.65 16.70 20.27
C GLU A 348 9.07 16.20 19.98
N ASP A 349 9.26 15.44 18.89
CA ASP A 349 10.57 14.93 18.47
C ASP A 349 10.97 15.53 17.11
N ILE A 350 12.22 15.99 16.99
CA ILE A 350 12.75 16.51 15.72
C ILE A 350 12.75 15.43 14.63
N PHE A 351 12.89 14.15 15.00
CA PHE A 351 12.88 13.03 14.06
C PHE A 351 11.49 12.79 13.44
N ASP A 352 10.40 13.31 14.02
CA ASP A 352 9.06 13.26 13.43
C ASP A 352 8.96 14.11 12.14
N TYR A 353 9.89 15.06 11.96
CA TYR A 353 9.99 15.93 10.77
C TYR A 353 10.92 15.39 9.68
N ILE A 354 11.49 14.20 9.87
CA ILE A 354 12.46 13.59 8.95
C ILE A 354 11.82 12.37 8.29
N PRO A 355 11.46 12.45 7.00
CA PRO A 355 10.92 11.29 6.30
C PRO A 355 11.93 10.13 6.25
N PRO A 356 11.46 8.86 6.24
CA PRO A 356 12.33 7.71 6.03
C PRO A 356 13.01 7.77 4.65
N GLN A 357 14.33 7.56 4.61
CA GLN A 357 15.09 7.61 3.36
C GLN A 357 15.15 6.26 2.63
N LYS A 358 15.28 5.17 3.40
CA LYS A 358 15.27 3.77 2.97
C LYS A 358 14.48 2.93 3.97
N THR A 359 14.00 1.75 3.58
CA THR A 359 13.24 0.83 4.46
C THR A 359 14.03 0.41 5.70
N ASN A 360 15.35 0.27 5.59
CA ASN A 360 16.24 -0.04 6.73
C ASN A 360 16.56 1.17 7.62
N GLN A 361 16.16 2.38 7.24
CA GLN A 361 16.47 3.64 7.96
C GLN A 361 15.28 4.22 8.73
N ILE A 362 14.22 3.44 8.98
CA ILE A 362 13.11 3.86 9.84
C ILE A 362 13.66 4.14 11.25
N PHE A 363 13.45 5.37 11.74
CA PHE A 363 13.80 5.78 13.10
C PHE A 363 12.88 5.11 14.11
N THR A 364 13.42 4.73 15.27
CA THR A 364 12.59 4.15 16.34
C THR A 364 11.94 5.30 17.11
N PRO A 365 10.60 5.36 17.19
CA PRO A 365 9.92 6.45 17.89
C PRO A 365 10.30 6.54 19.37
N LYS A 366 10.31 7.76 19.94
CA LYS A 366 10.70 8.04 21.33
C LYS A 366 9.93 7.20 22.36
N ASN A 367 8.63 6.98 22.16
CA ASN A 367 7.81 6.15 23.04
C ASN A 367 8.22 4.66 23.01
N VAL A 368 8.64 4.13 21.86
CA VAL A 368 9.14 2.75 21.73
C VAL A 368 10.51 2.60 22.41
N VAL A 369 11.40 3.57 22.22
CA VAL A 369 12.71 3.61 22.90
C VAL A 369 12.52 3.60 24.43
N LYS A 370 11.65 4.48 24.95
CA LYS A 370 11.33 4.54 26.37
C LYS A 370 10.76 3.21 26.88
N MET A 371 9.80 2.62 26.15
CA MET A 371 9.23 1.32 26.50
C MET A 371 10.29 0.23 26.61
N MET A 372 11.23 0.16 25.67
CA MET A 372 12.31 -0.84 25.70
C MET A 372 13.23 -0.66 26.90
N LEU A 373 13.60 0.58 27.23
CA LEU A 373 14.45 0.87 28.38
C LEU A 373 13.71 0.70 29.71
N ASP A 374 12.40 0.96 29.78
CA ASP A 374 11.56 0.63 30.93
C ASP A 374 11.50 -0.89 31.17
N LYS A 375 11.37 -1.70 30.11
CA LYS A 375 11.44 -3.18 30.21
C LYS A 375 12.81 -3.65 30.68
N LEU A 376 13.88 -3.02 30.21
CA LEU A 376 15.24 -3.34 30.61
C LEU A 376 15.49 -3.01 32.09
N GLU A 377 15.06 -1.84 32.55
CA GLU A 377 15.17 -1.39 33.95
C GLU A 377 14.29 -2.19 34.90
N ALA A 378 13.11 -2.62 34.47
CA ALA A 378 12.25 -3.50 35.26
C ALA A 378 12.92 -4.85 35.57
N GLU A 379 13.79 -5.32 34.67
CA GLU A 379 14.58 -6.53 34.89
C GLU A 379 15.81 -6.26 35.77
N ASP A 380 16.53 -5.15 35.56
CA ASP A 380 17.68 -4.74 36.38
C ASP A 380 17.50 -3.28 36.88
N PRO A 381 16.89 -3.08 38.06
CA PRO A 381 16.61 -1.73 38.58
C PRO A 381 17.85 -0.89 38.89
N ALA A 382 19.04 -1.51 38.96
CA ALA A 382 20.30 -0.83 39.21
C ALA A 382 21.09 -0.57 37.92
N ILE A 383 20.56 -0.92 36.74
CA ILE A 383 21.30 -0.90 35.47
C ILE A 383 21.87 0.48 35.13
N PHE A 384 21.16 1.56 35.49
CA PHE A 384 21.59 2.95 35.26
C PHE A 384 22.26 3.60 36.48
N GLN A 385 22.59 2.82 37.52
CA GLN A 385 23.24 3.29 38.73
C GLN A 385 24.70 2.82 38.84
N ASP A 386 25.25 2.17 37.82
CA ASP A 386 26.66 1.74 37.81
C ASP A 386 27.48 2.63 36.88
N LYS A 387 28.47 3.34 37.44
CA LYS A 387 29.36 4.24 36.69
C LYS A 387 30.34 3.52 35.76
N ASN A 388 30.52 2.22 35.91
CA ASN A 388 31.43 1.43 35.06
C ASN A 388 30.70 0.67 33.95
N ARG A 389 29.37 0.66 33.97
CA ARG A 389 28.58 -0.12 33.02
C ARG A 389 28.53 0.55 31.65
N THR A 390 28.76 -0.24 30.62
CA THR A 390 28.86 0.21 29.23
C THR A 390 27.65 -0.20 28.41
N PHE A 391 27.20 0.72 27.55
CA PHE A 391 26.02 0.57 26.70
C PHE A 391 26.40 0.79 25.24
N ALA A 392 25.90 -0.08 24.36
CA ALA A 392 26.17 0.01 22.93
C ALA A 392 24.91 -0.09 22.08
N ASP A 393 24.81 0.80 21.07
CA ASP A 393 23.88 0.67 19.94
C ASP A 393 24.67 0.26 18.68
N LEU A 394 24.48 -1.00 18.25
CA LEU A 394 25.26 -1.61 17.16
C LEU A 394 24.83 -1.15 15.77
N TYR A 395 23.71 -0.43 15.65
CA TYR A 395 23.23 0.08 14.38
C TYR A 395 22.40 1.34 14.60
N THR A 396 23.08 2.39 15.07
CA THR A 396 22.38 3.61 15.49
C THR A 396 21.86 4.40 14.30
N LYS A 397 20.72 5.08 14.50
CA LYS A 397 20.06 5.90 13.48
C LYS A 397 19.85 7.32 13.99
N SER A 398 18.90 7.53 14.89
CA SER A 398 18.60 8.86 15.46
C SER A 398 19.43 9.20 16.69
N GLY A 399 19.99 8.19 17.37
CA GLY A 399 20.62 8.36 18.68
C GLY A 399 19.64 8.39 19.86
N LEU A 400 18.33 8.20 19.64
CA LEU A 400 17.31 8.26 20.70
C LEU A 400 17.52 7.22 21.82
N TYR A 401 17.98 6.01 21.51
CA TYR A 401 18.35 5.03 22.55
C TYR A 401 19.45 5.58 23.46
N LEU A 402 20.46 6.21 22.85
CA LEU A 402 21.63 6.73 23.55
C LEU A 402 21.23 7.91 24.44
N THR A 403 20.41 8.85 23.94
CA THR A 403 19.98 10.01 24.74
C THR A 403 19.11 9.60 25.93
N GLU A 404 18.22 8.61 25.77
CA GLU A 404 17.42 8.10 26.89
C GLU A 404 18.29 7.33 27.90
N ILE A 405 19.29 6.56 27.46
CA ILE A 405 20.28 5.93 28.36
C ILE A 405 21.09 6.99 29.10
N ILE A 406 21.59 8.01 28.39
CA ILE A 406 22.34 9.13 28.98
C ILE A 406 21.50 9.82 30.06
N LYS A 407 20.22 10.09 29.79
CA LYS A 407 19.31 10.71 30.75
C LYS A 407 19.15 9.87 32.02
N ARG A 408 18.95 8.55 31.88
CA ARG A 408 18.80 7.65 33.04
C ARG A 408 20.09 7.51 33.83
N LEU A 409 21.24 7.37 33.17
CA LEU A 409 22.56 7.37 33.83
C LEU A 409 22.84 8.69 34.54
N TYR A 410 22.49 9.82 33.91
CA TYR A 410 22.67 11.14 34.50
C TYR A 410 21.90 11.26 35.80
N GLN A 411 20.66 10.78 35.88
CA GLN A 411 19.91 10.72 37.13
C GLN A 411 20.49 9.70 38.11
N GLY A 412 20.73 8.46 37.66
CA GLY A 412 21.17 7.35 38.52
C GLY A 412 22.56 7.53 39.14
N LEU A 413 23.43 8.34 38.53
CA LEU A 413 24.79 8.59 39.02
C LEU A 413 24.92 9.86 39.87
N GLU A 414 23.84 10.57 40.18
CA GLU A 414 23.87 11.84 40.94
C GLU A 414 24.62 11.74 42.27
N THR A 415 24.41 10.64 43.00
CA THR A 415 25.04 10.41 44.30
C THR A 415 26.52 10.05 44.20
N GLN A 416 26.94 9.49 43.06
CA GLN A 416 28.31 9.02 42.82
C GLN A 416 29.19 10.07 42.14
N ILE A 417 28.60 10.88 41.25
CA ILE A 417 29.27 11.99 40.56
C ILE A 417 28.36 13.22 40.68
N PRO A 418 28.43 13.97 41.80
CA PRO A 418 27.51 15.07 42.06
C PRO A 418 27.64 16.26 41.11
N ASP A 419 28.84 16.47 40.53
CA ASP A 419 29.06 17.55 39.58
C ASP A 419 28.37 17.26 38.23
N PRO A 420 27.39 18.08 37.81
CA PRO A 420 26.64 17.89 36.57
C PRO A 420 27.50 17.69 35.32
N GLN A 421 28.56 18.49 35.18
CA GLN A 421 29.38 18.51 33.98
C GLN A 421 30.36 17.34 33.94
N ALA A 422 31.00 17.01 35.07
CA ALA A 422 31.85 15.85 35.22
C ALA A 422 31.06 14.54 35.04
N ARG A 423 29.82 14.48 35.53
CA ARG A 423 28.92 13.34 35.35
C ARG A 423 28.57 13.12 33.88
N LEU A 424 28.13 14.17 33.18
CA LEU A 424 27.83 14.07 31.75
C LEU A 424 29.07 13.69 30.94
N THR A 425 30.22 14.29 31.27
CA THR A 425 31.53 13.95 30.68
C THR A 425 31.85 12.48 30.87
N HIS A 426 31.74 11.98 32.10
CA HIS A 426 31.99 10.58 32.43
C HIS A 426 31.11 9.63 31.60
N ILE A 427 29.80 9.88 31.56
CA ILE A 427 28.83 9.07 30.80
C ILE A 427 29.23 9.03 29.32
N LEU A 428 29.43 10.19 28.69
CA LEU A 428 29.67 10.30 27.25
C LEU A 428 31.03 9.73 26.82
N THR A 429 32.02 9.70 27.71
CA THR A 429 33.40 9.29 27.38
C THR A 429 33.74 7.87 27.83
N HIS A 430 32.95 7.25 28.72
CA HIS A 430 33.26 5.93 29.27
C HIS A 430 32.10 4.92 29.17
N GLN A 431 30.85 5.36 29.01
CA GLN A 431 29.69 4.46 29.12
C GLN A 431 28.88 4.31 27.83
N ILE A 432 29.00 5.23 26.87
CA ILE A 432 28.14 5.27 25.68
C ILE A 432 28.92 4.96 24.41
N TYR A 433 28.50 3.91 23.70
CA TYR A 433 29.10 3.44 22.44
C TYR A 433 28.05 3.35 21.34
N ALA A 434 28.39 3.71 20.11
CA ALA A 434 27.45 3.67 19.00
C ALA A 434 28.14 3.46 17.65
N PHE A 435 27.47 2.71 16.77
CA PHE A 435 27.95 2.41 15.42
C PHE A 435 26.94 2.90 14.39
N ALA A 436 27.28 3.98 13.70
CA ALA A 436 26.47 4.58 12.66
C ALA A 436 26.86 4.00 11.29
N PRO A 437 25.91 3.50 10.49
CA PRO A 437 26.21 2.76 9.25
C PRO A 437 26.67 3.65 8.08
N SER A 438 26.47 4.96 8.15
CA SER A 438 26.89 5.90 7.11
C SER A 438 27.27 7.25 7.69
N GLU A 439 28.02 8.03 6.92
CA GLU A 439 28.54 9.33 7.34
C GLU A 439 27.42 10.33 7.68
N ILE A 440 26.33 10.32 6.91
CA ILE A 440 25.16 11.17 7.18
C ILE A 440 24.54 10.83 8.54
N ILE A 441 24.33 9.55 8.85
CA ILE A 441 23.76 9.10 10.12
C ILE A 441 24.72 9.39 11.27
N TYR A 442 26.02 9.15 11.07
CA TYR A 442 27.06 9.46 12.05
C TYR A 442 26.99 10.93 12.49
N ARG A 443 26.89 11.85 11.54
CA ARG A 443 26.79 13.29 11.84
C ARG A 443 25.47 13.67 12.52
N ILE A 444 24.35 13.08 12.09
CA ILE A 444 23.05 13.30 12.74
C ILE A 444 23.12 12.91 14.21
N VAL A 445 23.57 11.69 14.52
CA VAL A 445 23.66 11.18 15.90
C VAL A 445 24.61 12.03 16.73
N LYS A 446 25.77 12.37 16.17
CA LYS A 446 26.77 13.19 16.84
C LYS A 446 26.25 14.59 17.16
N ASN A 447 25.63 15.27 16.20
CA ASN A 447 25.05 16.59 16.41
C ASN A 447 23.86 16.54 17.37
N PHE A 448 23.06 15.47 17.35
CA PHE A 448 21.93 15.33 18.26
C PHE A 448 22.38 15.08 19.71
N ILE A 449 23.35 14.19 19.93
CA ILE A 449 23.84 13.86 21.28
C ILE A 449 24.71 14.97 21.86
N LEU A 450 25.60 15.55 21.05
CA LEU A 450 26.61 16.54 21.49
C LEU A 450 26.19 17.99 21.23
N GLY A 451 25.08 18.26 20.55
CA GLY A 451 24.68 19.61 20.13
C GLY A 451 24.10 20.51 21.21
N MET A 452 24.11 20.10 22.48
CA MET A 452 23.68 20.95 23.59
C MET A 452 24.82 21.91 24.00
N GLU A 453 24.47 23.16 24.33
CA GLU A 453 25.44 24.18 24.77
C GLU A 453 26.32 23.75 25.96
N ASN A 454 25.86 22.79 26.77
CA ASN A 454 26.57 22.24 27.94
C ASN A 454 27.51 21.06 27.61
N ALA A 455 27.54 20.56 26.38
CA ALA A 455 28.41 19.47 25.95
C ALA A 455 29.74 20.04 25.39
N HIS A 456 30.56 20.64 26.23
CA HIS A 456 31.90 21.16 25.86
C HIS A 456 32.95 20.07 25.57
N LEU A 457 32.52 18.84 25.25
CA LEU A 457 33.42 17.73 24.97
C LEU A 457 33.95 17.88 23.54
N SER A 458 35.28 17.78 23.41
CA SER A 458 35.88 17.65 22.09
C SER A 458 35.35 16.37 21.43
N VAL A 459 35.05 16.48 20.15
CA VAL A 459 34.66 15.40 19.23
C VAL A 459 35.54 14.14 19.38
N GLU A 460 36.81 14.34 19.71
CA GLU A 460 37.84 13.31 19.81
C GLU A 460 37.61 12.29 20.94
N ASN A 461 36.79 12.63 21.94
CA ASN A 461 36.56 11.78 23.11
C ASN A 461 35.24 10.99 23.07
N SER A 462 34.49 11.03 21.96
CA SER A 462 33.25 10.27 21.81
C SER A 462 33.51 8.86 21.25
N HIS A 463 32.77 7.86 21.72
CA HIS A 463 32.79 6.50 21.15
C HIS A 463 31.67 6.26 20.12
N ILE A 464 31.23 7.33 19.46
CA ILE A 464 30.33 7.26 18.32
C ILE A 464 31.21 7.05 17.08
N THR A 465 31.00 5.94 16.38
CA THR A 465 31.86 5.49 15.27
C THR A 465 31.06 5.42 13.97
N CYS A 466 31.61 5.96 12.88
CA CYS A 466 31.09 5.78 11.53
C CYS A 466 31.58 4.42 10.99
N LEU A 467 30.80 3.36 11.18
CA LEU A 467 31.13 2.00 10.77
C LEU A 467 29.86 1.16 10.62
N ASP A 468 29.61 0.66 9.42
CA ASP A 468 28.57 -0.33 9.18
C ASP A 468 29.00 -1.72 9.68
N LEU A 469 28.33 -2.21 10.73
CA LEU A 469 28.59 -3.52 11.33
C LEU A 469 27.93 -4.69 10.57
N THR A 470 27.20 -4.45 9.48
CA THR A 470 26.45 -5.49 8.76
C THR A 470 27.35 -6.64 8.29
N ASP A 471 28.49 -6.35 7.67
CA ASP A 471 29.46 -7.39 7.24
C ASP A 471 30.06 -8.19 8.41
N TYR A 472 30.24 -7.55 9.56
CA TYR A 472 30.77 -8.20 10.77
C TYR A 472 29.71 -9.10 11.41
N ALA A 473 28.47 -8.62 11.47
CA ALA A 473 27.32 -9.40 11.94
C ALA A 473 27.13 -10.65 11.07
N MET A 474 27.18 -10.50 9.73
CA MET A 474 27.07 -11.62 8.78
C MET A 474 28.27 -12.57 8.79
N GLY A 475 29.37 -12.23 9.48
CA GLY A 475 30.59 -13.02 9.51
C GLY A 475 31.45 -12.93 8.24
N ASN A 476 31.17 -11.96 7.36
CA ASN A 476 31.98 -11.69 6.17
C ASN A 476 33.31 -11.01 6.54
N LYS A 477 33.36 -10.30 7.67
CA LYS A 477 34.57 -9.70 8.25
C LYS A 477 34.83 -10.27 9.65
N PRO A 478 36.10 -10.54 10.00
CA PRO A 478 36.46 -11.04 11.32
C PRO A 478 36.19 -9.98 12.41
N LEU A 479 35.68 -10.40 13.57
CA LEU A 479 35.41 -9.49 14.69
C LEU A 479 36.69 -8.96 15.32
N GLU A 480 37.78 -9.69 15.20
CA GLU A 480 39.12 -9.32 15.66
C GLU A 480 39.60 -8.01 14.99
N ALA A 481 39.10 -7.71 13.78
CA ALA A 481 39.42 -6.45 13.10
C ALA A 481 38.79 -5.22 13.76
N LEU A 482 37.81 -5.40 14.66
CA LEU A 482 37.23 -4.32 15.47
C LEU A 482 38.04 -4.03 16.74
N GLY A 483 39.07 -4.84 17.04
CA GLY A 483 39.98 -4.70 18.18
C GLY A 483 39.44 -5.22 19.52
N ASP A 484 40.33 -5.31 20.52
CA ASP A 484 40.04 -5.87 21.86
C ASP A 484 39.00 -5.07 22.69
N LYS A 485 38.51 -3.94 22.18
CA LYS A 485 37.62 -3.00 22.89
C LYS A 485 36.12 -3.19 22.57
N MET A 486 35.74 -4.19 21.78
CA MET A 486 34.34 -4.52 21.48
C MET A 486 33.72 -5.46 22.52
N LYS A 487 33.78 -5.08 23.80
CA LYS A 487 33.11 -5.79 24.89
C LYS A 487 32.29 -4.78 25.68
N PHE A 488 30.99 -5.03 25.73
CA PHE A 488 30.02 -4.16 26.38
C PHE A 488 29.25 -4.94 27.43
N ASP A 489 28.68 -4.24 28.42
CA ASP A 489 27.79 -4.88 29.38
C ASP A 489 26.39 -5.04 28.77
N VAL A 490 25.92 -4.02 28.06
CA VAL A 490 24.56 -3.97 27.55
C VAL A 490 24.52 -3.49 26.10
N VAL A 491 23.85 -4.24 25.23
CA VAL A 491 23.50 -3.79 23.88
C VAL A 491 22.01 -3.45 23.81
N VAL A 492 21.66 -2.25 23.34
CA VAL A 492 20.27 -1.83 23.14
C VAL A 492 20.10 -1.17 21.78
N GLY A 493 19.06 -1.54 21.03
CA GLY A 493 18.82 -0.88 19.75
C GLY A 493 17.81 -1.57 18.84
N ASN A 494 17.74 -1.04 17.61
CA ASN A 494 16.89 -1.52 16.53
C ASN A 494 17.76 -1.90 15.32
N PRO A 495 18.21 -3.16 15.21
CA PRO A 495 19.05 -3.62 14.11
C PRO A 495 18.32 -3.51 12.75
N PRO A 496 19.07 -3.50 11.64
CA PRO A 496 18.45 -3.49 10.31
C PRO A 496 17.72 -4.81 10.07
N TYR A 497 16.53 -4.75 9.48
CA TYR A 497 15.67 -5.93 9.33
C TYR A 497 16.03 -6.78 8.12
N GLN A 498 16.34 -6.15 6.99
CA GLN A 498 16.62 -6.83 5.73
C GLN A 498 17.66 -6.08 4.91
N GLU A 499 18.37 -6.81 4.06
CA GLU A 499 19.21 -6.24 3.00
C GLU A 499 18.45 -6.28 1.68
N SER A 500 18.54 -5.19 0.90
CA SER A 500 17.99 -5.14 -0.45
C SER A 500 18.60 -6.25 -1.32
N ALA A 501 17.76 -6.93 -2.10
CA ALA A 501 18.23 -7.98 -3.00
C ALA A 501 19.31 -7.45 -3.97
N LYS A 502 20.43 -8.18 -4.11
CA LYS A 502 21.52 -7.88 -5.04
C LYS A 502 21.42 -8.80 -6.27
N GLY A 503 21.60 -8.24 -7.48
CA GLY A 503 21.60 -8.98 -8.74
C GLY A 503 20.19 -9.33 -9.25
N GLU A 504 20.00 -10.54 -9.80
CA GLU A 504 18.72 -11.01 -10.36
C GLU A 504 17.68 -11.44 -9.30
N SER A 505 18.07 -11.50 -8.02
CA SER A 505 17.15 -11.81 -6.94
C SER A 505 16.23 -10.63 -6.69
N THR A 506 14.93 -10.89 -6.53
CA THR A 506 13.92 -9.89 -6.18
C THR A 506 13.47 -9.97 -4.72
N LYS A 507 14.11 -10.84 -3.92
CA LYS A 507 13.70 -11.11 -2.54
C LYS A 507 14.73 -10.60 -1.53
N ASP A 508 14.32 -9.63 -0.72
CA ASP A 508 15.09 -9.15 0.43
C ASP A 508 15.26 -10.27 1.48
N MET A 509 16.49 -10.41 1.99
CA MET A 509 16.83 -11.43 2.99
C MET A 509 16.92 -10.81 4.38
N PRO A 510 16.42 -11.49 5.44
CA PRO A 510 16.47 -10.95 6.79
C PRO A 510 17.91 -10.93 7.31
N ILE A 511 18.35 -9.83 7.92
CA ILE A 511 19.71 -9.69 8.49
C ILE A 511 19.72 -9.42 9.99
N TYR A 512 18.59 -9.08 10.62
CA TYR A 512 18.52 -8.79 12.06
C TYR A 512 19.03 -9.93 12.94
N HIS A 513 18.85 -11.19 12.52
CA HIS A 513 19.28 -12.37 13.26
C HIS A 513 20.80 -12.43 13.47
N HIS A 514 21.57 -11.90 12.52
CA HIS A 514 23.02 -11.77 12.65
C HIS A 514 23.43 -10.71 13.70
N PHE A 515 22.63 -9.66 13.88
CA PHE A 515 22.88 -8.66 14.92
C PHE A 515 22.60 -9.20 16.32
N TYR A 516 21.65 -10.13 16.49
CA TYR A 516 21.48 -10.88 17.74
C TYR A 516 22.73 -11.72 18.05
N GLU A 517 23.25 -12.44 17.06
CA GLU A 517 24.48 -13.23 17.23
C GLU A 517 25.69 -12.36 17.53
N LEU A 518 25.79 -11.19 16.89
CA LEU A 518 26.83 -10.22 17.18
C LEU A 518 26.72 -9.71 18.63
N ALA A 519 25.53 -9.27 19.04
CA ALA A 519 25.27 -8.80 20.40
C ALA A 519 25.64 -9.86 21.45
N GLU A 520 25.29 -11.13 21.21
CA GLU A 520 25.66 -12.25 22.08
C GLU A 520 27.18 -12.46 22.21
N LYS A 521 27.94 -12.20 21.15
CA LYS A 521 29.41 -12.34 21.17
C LYS A 521 30.11 -11.20 21.91
N ILE A 522 29.53 -10.02 21.92
CA ILE A 522 30.18 -8.80 22.42
C ILE A 522 29.58 -8.25 23.71
N ALA A 523 28.42 -8.76 24.16
CA ALA A 523 27.78 -8.30 25.38
C ALA A 523 27.23 -9.42 26.26
N THR A 524 27.17 -9.17 27.56
CA THR A 524 26.57 -10.08 28.55
C THR A 524 25.05 -9.94 28.60
N GLN A 525 24.51 -8.79 28.20
CA GLN A 525 23.10 -8.48 28.12
C GLN A 525 22.74 -7.78 26.80
N TYR A 526 21.55 -8.05 26.25
CA TYR A 526 20.99 -7.23 25.18
C TYR A 526 19.47 -7.02 25.30
N CYS A 527 18.98 -5.91 24.74
CA CYS A 527 17.57 -5.59 24.56
C CYS A 527 17.34 -5.06 23.13
N LEU A 528 16.83 -5.90 22.23
CA LEU A 528 16.72 -5.60 20.80
C LEU A 528 15.29 -5.75 20.30
N ILE A 529 14.88 -4.90 19.35
CA ILE A 529 13.60 -4.99 18.65
C ILE A 529 13.77 -5.52 17.22
N SER A 530 12.89 -6.42 16.78
CA SER A 530 12.99 -7.04 15.44
C SER A 530 11.65 -7.63 14.96
N PRO A 531 11.52 -8.02 13.67
CA PRO A 531 10.37 -8.77 13.17
C PRO A 531 10.18 -10.09 13.94
N ALA A 532 8.94 -10.44 14.27
CA ALA A 532 8.65 -11.49 15.25
C ALA A 532 8.35 -12.89 14.65
N ARG A 533 8.43 -13.07 13.32
CA ARG A 533 8.06 -14.34 12.67
C ARG A 533 8.85 -15.55 13.17
N PHE A 534 10.11 -15.37 13.56
CA PHE A 534 10.95 -16.45 14.06
C PHE A 534 10.45 -17.06 15.37
N LEU A 535 9.70 -16.29 16.19
CA LEU A 535 9.08 -16.79 17.43
C LEU A 535 8.08 -17.92 17.19
N PHE A 536 7.51 -17.99 15.99
CA PHE A 536 6.57 -19.01 15.57
C PHE A 536 7.21 -20.07 14.66
N ASP A 537 8.54 -20.12 14.68
CA ASP A 537 9.36 -20.84 13.72
C ASP A 537 8.85 -20.64 12.28
N ALA A 538 8.72 -19.38 11.86
CA ALA A 538 8.23 -18.97 10.54
C ALA A 538 9.12 -17.86 9.96
N GLY A 539 8.87 -17.51 8.69
CA GLY A 539 9.65 -16.48 7.97
C GLY A 539 10.86 -17.05 7.22
N SER A 540 11.77 -16.16 6.84
CA SER A 540 12.94 -16.48 5.99
C SER A 540 14.25 -16.63 6.79
N THR A 541 14.22 -16.54 8.12
CA THR A 541 15.40 -16.82 8.96
C THR A 541 15.70 -18.31 9.01
N ASP A 542 16.96 -18.66 9.30
CA ASP A 542 17.38 -20.06 9.41
C ASP A 542 16.65 -20.77 10.56
N LYS A 543 16.22 -22.01 10.29
CA LYS A 543 15.46 -22.82 11.26
C LYS A 543 16.28 -23.18 12.49
N LYS A 544 17.57 -23.46 12.34
CA LYS A 544 18.44 -23.77 13.47
C LYS A 544 18.63 -22.54 14.35
N TRP A 545 18.73 -21.36 13.74
CA TRP A 545 18.76 -20.11 14.49
C TRP A 545 17.46 -19.85 15.26
N ASN A 546 16.29 -20.03 14.63
CA ASN A 546 15.00 -19.90 15.31
C ASN A 546 14.94 -20.84 16.53
N GLN A 547 15.31 -22.11 16.37
CA GLN A 547 15.33 -23.10 17.44
C GLN A 547 16.37 -22.76 18.52
N LYS A 548 17.53 -22.21 18.17
CA LYS A 548 18.51 -21.71 19.14
C LYS A 548 17.88 -20.64 20.03
N MET A 549 17.23 -19.64 19.43
CA MET A 549 16.59 -18.55 20.18
C MET A 549 15.45 -19.05 21.06
N LEU A 550 14.59 -19.93 20.54
CA LEU A 550 13.47 -20.50 21.30
C LEU A 550 13.92 -21.38 22.47
N ASN A 551 15.10 -22.00 22.36
CA ASN A 551 15.65 -22.87 23.40
C ASN A 551 16.65 -22.19 24.34
N ASP A 552 16.90 -20.89 24.21
CA ASP A 552 17.83 -20.16 25.06
C ASP A 552 17.22 -19.91 26.45
N GLU A 553 17.82 -20.49 27.50
CA GLU A 553 17.38 -20.34 28.89
C GLU A 553 17.56 -18.92 29.45
N HIS A 554 18.34 -18.08 28.77
CA HIS A 554 18.68 -16.72 29.19
C HIS A 554 17.92 -15.65 28.39
N LEU A 555 17.05 -16.05 27.46
CA LEU A 555 16.30 -15.15 26.59
C LEU A 555 14.83 -15.05 27.02
N LYS A 556 14.27 -13.85 26.92
CA LYS A 556 12.86 -13.57 27.22
C LYS A 556 12.26 -12.62 26.18
N VAL A 557 11.00 -12.86 25.81
CA VAL A 557 10.20 -11.90 25.05
C VAL A 557 9.57 -10.92 26.04
N VAL A 558 9.97 -9.65 26.00
CA VAL A 558 9.46 -8.61 26.93
C VAL A 558 8.36 -7.74 26.31
N TYR A 559 8.21 -7.81 24.99
CA TYR A 559 7.14 -7.15 24.25
C TYR A 559 6.89 -7.85 22.91
N TYR A 560 5.62 -7.94 22.50
CA TYR A 560 5.21 -8.40 21.18
C TYR A 560 3.99 -7.60 20.73
N ASN A 561 3.99 -7.16 19.47
CA ASN A 561 2.80 -6.62 18.83
C ASN A 561 2.67 -7.17 17.41
N GLN A 562 1.53 -7.80 17.10
CA GLN A 562 1.23 -8.37 15.79
C GLN A 562 1.08 -7.27 14.71
N LYS A 563 0.58 -6.08 15.08
CA LYS A 563 0.37 -4.94 14.19
C LYS A 563 1.54 -3.97 14.33
N SER A 564 2.50 -4.07 13.42
CA SER A 564 3.68 -3.21 13.43
C SER A 564 3.38 -1.72 13.27
N ASP A 565 2.27 -1.36 12.62
CA ASP A 565 1.84 0.03 12.42
C ASP A 565 1.54 0.76 13.74
N GLU A 566 1.18 0.02 14.80
CA GLU A 566 0.98 0.55 16.15
C GLU A 566 2.31 0.87 16.86
N VAL A 567 3.44 0.35 16.35
CA VAL A 567 4.79 0.55 16.88
C VAL A 567 5.60 1.49 15.99
N PHE A 568 5.49 1.32 14.67
CA PHE A 568 6.16 2.09 13.63
C PHE A 568 5.10 2.56 12.62
N ALA A 569 4.63 3.80 12.77
CA ALA A 569 3.57 4.36 11.92
C ALA A 569 3.91 4.28 10.43
N GLY A 570 2.94 3.83 9.62
CA GLY A 570 3.08 3.62 8.18
C GLY A 570 3.88 2.38 7.77
N THR A 571 4.22 1.49 8.71
CA THR A 571 5.08 0.32 8.43
C THR A 571 4.34 -1.01 8.62
N ASP A 572 4.26 -1.82 7.57
CA ASP A 572 3.68 -3.17 7.59
C ASP A 572 4.77 -4.26 7.62
N ILE A 573 5.04 -4.78 8.82
CA ILE A 573 5.96 -5.89 9.09
C ILE A 573 5.14 -7.12 9.38
N LYS A 574 5.08 -8.01 8.39
CA LYS A 574 4.28 -9.22 8.51
C LYS A 574 4.73 -10.09 9.68
N GLY A 575 3.77 -10.51 10.52
CA GLY A 575 4.02 -11.31 11.73
C GLY A 575 4.32 -10.47 12.98
N GLY A 576 4.38 -9.14 12.84
CA GLY A 576 4.56 -8.22 13.95
C GLY A 576 6.03 -7.99 14.31
N VAL A 577 6.22 -7.28 15.42
CA VAL A 577 7.51 -6.94 16.02
C VAL A 577 7.58 -7.45 17.45
N ALA A 578 8.78 -7.84 17.87
CA ALA A 578 9.05 -8.31 19.22
C ALA A 578 10.30 -7.61 19.77
N VAL A 579 10.28 -7.36 21.08
CA VAL A 579 11.46 -6.96 21.85
C VAL A 579 11.92 -8.17 22.64
N LEU A 580 13.18 -8.56 22.42
CA LEU A 580 13.84 -9.61 23.17
C LEU A 580 14.84 -9.01 24.15
N LEU A 581 14.84 -9.55 25.37
CA LEU A 581 15.84 -9.30 26.37
C LEU A 581 16.60 -10.60 26.65
N ARG A 582 17.93 -10.54 26.61
CA ARG A 582 18.79 -11.65 27.03
C ARG A 582 19.74 -11.17 28.11
N ASP A 583 19.91 -11.98 29.16
CA ASP A 583 20.84 -11.71 30.25
C ASP A 583 21.53 -13.02 30.66
N THR A 584 22.84 -13.11 30.40
CA THR A 584 23.63 -14.31 30.73
C THR A 584 23.66 -14.65 32.22
N THR A 585 23.32 -13.70 33.10
CA THR A 585 23.30 -13.90 34.55
C THR A 585 21.97 -14.43 35.08
N LYS A 586 20.90 -14.41 34.25
CA LYS A 586 19.54 -14.79 34.66
C LYS A 586 18.99 -15.95 33.85
N LYS A 587 18.24 -16.85 34.50
CA LYS A 587 17.53 -17.94 33.84
C LYS A 587 16.02 -17.67 33.79
N TYR A 588 15.45 -17.68 32.59
CA TYR A 588 14.04 -17.43 32.30
C TYR A 588 13.25 -18.68 31.87
N ASN A 589 13.96 -19.81 31.68
CA ASN A 589 13.52 -21.00 30.94
C ASN A 589 13.38 -20.74 29.43
N PRO A 590 13.53 -21.80 28.60
CA PRO A 590 13.28 -21.71 27.16
C PRO A 590 11.90 -21.15 26.84
N ILE A 591 11.82 -20.31 25.81
CA ILE A 591 10.54 -19.84 25.25
C ILE A 591 9.76 -21.06 24.71
N GLY A 592 10.44 -21.98 24.02
CA GLY A 592 9.85 -23.15 23.39
C GLY A 592 8.84 -22.77 22.30
N ILE A 593 7.59 -22.56 22.70
CA ILE A 593 6.51 -22.12 21.83
C ILE A 593 6.07 -20.74 22.28
N PHE A 594 6.25 -19.75 21.43
CA PHE A 594 5.76 -18.42 21.74
C PHE A 594 4.25 -18.32 21.49
N THR A 595 3.49 -17.97 22.52
CA THR A 595 2.13 -17.46 22.35
C THR A 595 1.95 -16.14 23.07
N VAL A 596 1.10 -15.29 22.50
CA VAL A 596 0.83 -13.92 22.98
C VAL A 596 -0.03 -13.93 24.25
N PHE A 597 -0.73 -15.04 24.51
CA PHE A 597 -1.71 -15.16 25.59
C PHE A 597 -1.15 -16.08 26.67
N GLU A 598 -1.03 -15.58 27.90
CA GLU A 598 -0.53 -16.36 29.03
C GLU A 598 -1.39 -17.60 29.28
N GLU A 599 -2.71 -17.47 29.10
CA GLU A 599 -3.67 -18.57 29.21
C GLU A 599 -3.38 -19.67 28.18
N LEU A 600 -3.04 -19.30 26.94
CA LEU A 600 -2.72 -20.27 25.90
C LEU A 600 -1.40 -21.00 26.19
N ASN A 601 -0.39 -20.30 26.71
CA ASN A 601 0.85 -20.93 27.17
C ASN A 601 0.58 -21.95 28.29
N SER A 602 -0.30 -21.62 29.24
CA SER A 602 -0.69 -22.52 30.32
C SER A 602 -1.43 -23.76 29.78
N ILE A 603 -2.41 -23.58 28.88
CA ILE A 603 -3.13 -24.68 28.23
C ILE A 603 -2.16 -25.63 27.52
N ILE A 604 -1.21 -25.11 26.73
CA ILE A 604 -0.20 -25.93 26.04
C ILE A 604 0.58 -26.79 27.03
N HIS A 605 1.08 -26.19 28.12
CA HIS A 605 1.84 -26.93 29.14
C HIS A 605 1.02 -28.03 29.82
N LYS A 606 -0.28 -27.83 30.01
CA LYS A 606 -1.18 -28.86 30.57
C LYS A 606 -1.43 -29.99 29.57
N VAL A 607 -1.66 -29.64 28.29
CA VAL A 607 -1.91 -30.61 27.22
C VAL A 607 -0.69 -31.47 26.92
N GLU A 608 0.50 -30.86 26.83
CA GLU A 608 1.77 -31.55 26.52
C GLU A 608 2.17 -32.57 27.59
N LYS A 609 1.78 -32.35 28.86
CA LYS A 609 2.02 -33.33 29.95
C LYS A 609 1.18 -34.60 29.84
N LEU A 610 0.09 -34.55 29.08
CA LEU A 610 -0.92 -35.61 29.00
C LEU A 610 -1.03 -36.20 27.58
N THR A 611 -0.22 -35.73 26.63
CA THR A 611 -0.32 -36.08 25.22
C THR A 611 1.05 -36.35 24.61
N ASP A 612 1.25 -37.55 24.08
CA ASP A 612 2.46 -37.92 23.32
C ASP A 612 2.24 -37.92 21.80
N LYS A 613 0.99 -37.92 21.34
CA LYS A 613 0.61 -37.98 19.91
C LYS A 613 -0.28 -36.82 19.52
N THR A 614 -0.01 -36.23 18.35
CA THR A 614 -0.74 -35.07 17.86
C THR A 614 -1.40 -35.33 16.51
N LEU A 615 -2.40 -34.52 16.16
CA LEU A 615 -3.22 -34.69 14.96
C LEU A 615 -2.41 -34.62 13.67
N ASP A 616 -1.26 -33.94 13.67
CA ASP A 616 -0.36 -33.90 12.52
C ASP A 616 0.05 -35.30 12.07
N GLU A 617 0.20 -36.28 12.96
CA GLU A 617 0.52 -37.67 12.60
C GLU A 617 -0.45 -38.27 11.57
N ILE A 618 -1.72 -37.88 11.65
CA ILE A 618 -2.78 -38.34 10.75
C ILE A 618 -3.23 -37.28 9.73
N VAL A 619 -2.59 -36.10 9.71
CA VAL A 619 -2.82 -35.08 8.68
C VAL A 619 -1.92 -35.36 7.47
N SER A 620 -2.53 -35.35 6.28
CA SER A 620 -1.81 -35.57 5.03
C SER A 620 -0.91 -34.41 4.63
N ASN A 621 0.24 -34.74 4.05
CA ASN A 621 1.08 -33.78 3.33
C ASN A 621 0.42 -33.27 2.03
N ARG A 622 0.90 -32.12 1.53
CA ARG A 622 0.41 -31.51 0.28
C ARG A 622 0.55 -32.45 -0.93
N GLY A 623 -0.43 -32.42 -1.84
CA GLY A 623 -0.34 -33.07 -3.14
C GLY A 623 -0.26 -34.60 -3.05
N GLN A 624 -1.18 -35.22 -2.30
CA GLN A 624 -1.28 -36.68 -2.19
C GLN A 624 -1.58 -37.36 -3.53
N TYR A 625 -2.38 -36.70 -4.38
CA TYR A 625 -2.77 -37.23 -5.69
C TYR A 625 -1.81 -36.76 -6.78
N ARG A 626 -1.33 -37.72 -7.58
CA ARG A 626 -0.39 -37.48 -8.67
C ARG A 626 -0.86 -38.15 -9.94
N TYR A 627 -0.49 -37.57 -11.07
CA TYR A 627 -0.63 -38.15 -12.40
C TYR A 627 0.28 -39.37 -12.55
N THR A 628 -0.27 -40.47 -13.07
CA THR A 628 0.48 -41.69 -13.43
C THR A 628 1.19 -41.52 -14.77
N ASP A 629 2.04 -42.46 -15.19
CA ASP A 629 2.68 -42.39 -16.51
C ASP A 629 1.66 -42.51 -17.67
N ALA A 630 0.55 -43.23 -17.47
CA ALA A 630 -0.47 -43.47 -18.49
C ALA A 630 -1.06 -42.18 -19.09
N ILE A 631 -1.23 -41.11 -18.30
CA ILE A 631 -1.74 -39.83 -18.83
C ILE A 631 -0.68 -39.09 -19.67
N TYR A 632 0.61 -39.27 -19.36
CA TYR A 632 1.70 -38.70 -20.16
C TYR A 632 1.88 -39.44 -21.50
N GLU A 633 1.50 -40.72 -21.54
CA GLU A 633 1.49 -41.53 -22.74
C GLU A 633 0.27 -41.23 -23.63
N ASP A 634 -0.92 -41.13 -23.03
CA ASP A 634 -2.16 -40.90 -23.78
C ASP A 634 -2.36 -39.43 -24.20
N TYR A 635 -1.89 -38.47 -23.39
CA TYR A 635 -2.07 -37.03 -23.58
C TYR A 635 -0.74 -36.25 -23.47
N PRO A 636 0.27 -36.57 -24.29
CA PRO A 636 1.61 -35.99 -24.16
C PRO A 636 1.64 -34.48 -24.37
N GLU A 637 0.80 -33.93 -25.25
CA GLU A 637 0.78 -32.50 -25.57
C GLU A 637 0.16 -31.66 -24.43
N GLU A 638 -0.94 -32.12 -23.84
CA GLU A 638 -1.57 -31.49 -22.68
C GLU A 638 -0.64 -31.51 -21.47
N MET A 639 0.07 -32.62 -21.28
CA MET A 639 0.99 -32.78 -20.16
C MET A 639 2.27 -31.95 -20.27
N LYS A 640 2.63 -31.41 -21.45
CA LYS A 640 3.72 -30.42 -21.57
C LYS A 640 3.45 -29.14 -20.76
N GLN A 641 2.19 -28.83 -20.47
CA GLN A 641 1.80 -27.65 -19.69
C GLN A 641 1.84 -27.89 -18.17
N ILE A 642 2.20 -29.11 -17.75
CA ILE A 642 2.23 -29.58 -16.37
C ILE A 642 3.68 -29.76 -15.93
N SER A 643 4.16 -28.85 -15.07
CA SER A 643 5.53 -28.86 -14.54
C SER A 643 5.74 -29.81 -13.36
N ASP A 644 4.67 -30.29 -12.74
CA ASP A 644 4.71 -31.15 -11.56
C ASP A 644 3.64 -32.24 -11.65
N ARG A 645 3.98 -33.49 -11.31
CA ARG A 645 3.05 -34.63 -11.37
C ARG A 645 1.87 -34.52 -10.40
N ARG A 646 1.88 -33.61 -9.42
CA ARG A 646 0.76 -33.43 -8.49
C ARG A 646 -0.49 -32.89 -9.21
N ILE A 647 -1.66 -33.35 -8.79
CA ILE A 647 -2.94 -32.75 -9.20
C ILE A 647 -3.08 -31.39 -8.49
N ALA A 648 -2.54 -30.35 -9.14
CA ALA A 648 -2.43 -29.00 -8.60
C ALA A 648 -3.78 -28.27 -8.46
N SER A 649 -3.81 -27.16 -7.73
CA SER A 649 -5.03 -26.38 -7.47
C SER A 649 -5.77 -25.90 -8.72
N ASN A 650 -5.07 -25.70 -9.84
CA ASN A 650 -5.63 -25.26 -11.12
C ASN A 650 -5.81 -26.41 -12.13
N ALA A 651 -5.74 -27.67 -11.69
CA ALA A 651 -5.86 -28.83 -12.58
C ALA A 651 -7.12 -28.79 -13.47
N PHE A 652 -8.26 -28.37 -12.91
CA PHE A 652 -9.53 -28.26 -13.65
C PHE A 652 -9.51 -27.21 -14.75
N GLN A 653 -8.69 -26.16 -14.60
CA GLN A 653 -8.53 -25.11 -15.61
C GLN A 653 -7.50 -25.50 -16.68
N LYS A 654 -6.45 -26.23 -16.29
CA LYS A 654 -5.39 -26.66 -17.21
C LYS A 654 -5.78 -27.85 -18.07
N LEU A 655 -6.58 -28.78 -17.53
CA LEU A 655 -6.98 -30.02 -18.20
C LEU A 655 -8.52 -30.15 -18.28
N PRO A 656 -9.24 -29.17 -18.82
CA PRO A 656 -10.71 -29.12 -18.75
C PRO A 656 -11.39 -30.30 -19.46
N HIS A 657 -10.75 -30.89 -20.47
CA HIS A 657 -11.29 -32.04 -21.19
C HIS A 657 -11.13 -33.37 -20.45
N LEU A 658 -10.22 -33.45 -19.47
CA LEU A 658 -9.98 -34.66 -18.69
C LEU A 658 -10.77 -34.65 -17.37
N PHE A 659 -11.13 -33.47 -16.87
CA PHE A 659 -11.95 -33.27 -15.67
C PHE A 659 -13.38 -32.89 -16.06
N THR A 660 -14.27 -33.89 -16.11
CA THR A 660 -15.63 -33.77 -16.65
C THR A 660 -16.69 -33.53 -15.57
N ASP A 661 -17.78 -32.84 -15.90
CA ASP A 661 -18.89 -32.61 -14.95
C ASP A 661 -19.78 -33.83 -14.75
N GLU A 662 -20.01 -34.59 -15.82
CA GLU A 662 -20.78 -35.83 -15.82
C GLU A 662 -19.85 -37.04 -15.99
N LYS A 663 -20.21 -38.17 -15.39
CA LYS A 663 -19.41 -39.41 -15.51
C LYS A 663 -19.52 -39.93 -16.94
N PRO A 664 -18.41 -40.05 -17.70
CA PRO A 664 -18.46 -40.60 -19.04
C PRO A 664 -18.86 -42.08 -19.06
N GLU A 665 -19.64 -42.49 -20.05
CA GLU A 665 -20.12 -43.87 -20.26
C GLU A 665 -19.26 -44.61 -21.30
N ASP A 666 -17.93 -44.55 -21.16
CA ASP A 666 -16.98 -45.16 -22.11
C ASP A 666 -16.45 -46.55 -21.66
N GLY A 667 -16.98 -47.07 -20.55
CA GLY A 667 -16.58 -48.37 -19.98
C GLY A 667 -15.34 -48.34 -19.10
N GLU A 668 -14.69 -47.18 -18.92
CA GLU A 668 -13.53 -47.02 -18.04
C GLU A 668 -13.93 -46.74 -16.58
N GLU A 669 -13.02 -46.96 -15.63
CA GLU A 669 -13.22 -46.57 -14.24
C GLU A 669 -12.95 -45.07 -14.04
N TYR A 670 -13.92 -44.38 -13.43
CA TYR A 670 -13.83 -42.97 -13.06
C TYR A 670 -14.02 -42.78 -11.56
N VAL A 671 -13.34 -41.76 -11.05
CA VAL A 671 -13.41 -41.31 -9.66
C VAL A 671 -13.73 -39.82 -9.62
N GLN A 672 -14.27 -39.36 -8.50
CA GLN A 672 -14.53 -37.94 -8.30
C GLN A 672 -13.32 -37.25 -7.68
N ILE A 673 -12.95 -36.10 -8.22
CA ILE A 673 -11.93 -35.21 -7.67
C ILE A 673 -12.61 -33.93 -7.19
N PHE A 674 -12.37 -33.59 -5.92
CA PHE A 674 -12.82 -32.36 -5.30
C PHE A 674 -11.75 -31.27 -5.41
N GLY A 675 -12.12 -30.09 -5.94
CA GLY A 675 -11.18 -29.01 -6.21
C GLY A 675 -11.84 -27.64 -6.28
N ARG A 676 -11.10 -26.66 -6.81
CA ARG A 676 -11.63 -25.32 -7.10
C ARG A 676 -11.69 -25.08 -8.60
N PHE A 677 -12.78 -24.50 -9.06
CA PHE A 677 -12.99 -24.02 -10.42
C PHE A 677 -13.71 -22.67 -10.38
N ASN A 678 -13.16 -21.63 -11.03
CA ASN A 678 -13.72 -20.27 -11.04
C ASN A 678 -14.07 -19.74 -9.63
N ASN A 679 -13.12 -19.86 -8.71
CA ASN A 679 -13.24 -19.53 -7.29
C ASN A 679 -14.26 -20.36 -6.48
N ASN A 680 -15.07 -21.20 -7.11
CA ASN A 680 -16.03 -22.10 -6.48
C ASN A 680 -15.44 -23.50 -6.25
N ARG A 681 -16.00 -24.24 -5.30
CA ARG A 681 -15.69 -25.65 -5.09
C ARG A 681 -16.46 -26.49 -6.11
N ALA A 682 -15.84 -27.52 -6.66
CA ALA A 682 -16.47 -28.39 -7.65
C ALA A 682 -15.97 -29.83 -7.51
N TYR A 683 -16.84 -30.77 -7.88
CA TYR A 683 -16.48 -32.16 -8.13
C TYR A 683 -16.36 -32.35 -9.64
N LYS A 684 -15.30 -33.04 -10.08
CA LYS A 684 -15.10 -33.43 -11.47
C LYS A 684 -14.80 -34.92 -11.55
N TRP A 685 -15.37 -35.60 -12.53
CA TRP A 685 -15.05 -36.98 -12.86
C TRP A 685 -13.72 -37.03 -13.61
N PHE A 686 -12.85 -37.94 -13.18
CA PHE A 686 -11.53 -38.14 -13.76
C PHE A 686 -11.22 -39.63 -13.85
N LYS A 687 -10.59 -40.07 -14.95
CA LYS A 687 -10.26 -41.48 -15.16
C LYS A 687 -9.28 -41.97 -14.10
N LYS A 688 -9.65 -43.05 -13.41
CA LYS A 688 -8.89 -43.59 -12.28
C LYS A 688 -7.47 -44.00 -12.68
N ARG A 689 -7.29 -44.59 -13.86
CA ARG A 689 -5.98 -45.00 -14.43
C ARG A 689 -4.95 -43.86 -14.51
N TYR A 690 -5.40 -42.61 -14.52
CA TYR A 690 -4.54 -41.43 -14.64
C TYR A 690 -4.07 -40.85 -13.32
N MET A 691 -4.49 -41.42 -12.18
CA MET A 691 -4.03 -40.96 -10.88
C MET A 691 -3.48 -42.08 -10.00
N THR A 692 -2.55 -41.71 -9.14
CA THR A 692 -2.08 -42.57 -8.05
C THR A 692 -3.11 -42.63 -6.93
N GLU A 693 -3.23 -43.79 -6.29
CA GLU A 693 -4.12 -44.00 -5.14
C GLU A 693 -3.32 -43.95 -3.84
N PRO A 694 -3.38 -42.85 -3.06
CA PRO A 694 -2.80 -42.82 -1.72
C PRO A 694 -3.57 -43.77 -0.78
N ASN A 695 -2.94 -44.23 0.31
CA ASN A 695 -3.56 -45.12 1.29
C ASN A 695 -4.88 -44.57 1.90
N THR A 696 -5.06 -43.25 1.87
CA THR A 696 -6.28 -42.56 2.33
C THR A 696 -7.44 -42.68 1.34
N PHE A 697 -7.21 -43.08 0.08
CA PHE A 697 -8.18 -42.99 -1.00
C PHE A 697 -9.41 -43.87 -0.79
N SER A 698 -9.21 -45.11 -0.36
CA SER A 698 -10.27 -46.10 -0.09
C SER A 698 -10.85 -46.03 1.33
N LYS A 699 -10.45 -45.04 2.14
CA LYS A 699 -10.90 -44.84 3.52
C LYS A 699 -11.79 -43.62 3.63
N PHE A 700 -12.48 -43.43 4.75
CA PHE A 700 -13.08 -42.16 5.13
C PHE A 700 -11.98 -41.19 5.61
N LYS A 701 -12.11 -39.91 5.27
CA LYS A 701 -11.15 -38.87 5.67
C LYS A 701 -11.84 -37.52 5.85
N ILE A 702 -11.26 -36.61 6.61
CA ILE A 702 -11.82 -35.26 6.80
C ILE A 702 -11.03 -34.33 5.88
N ILE A 703 -11.66 -33.74 4.87
CA ILE A 703 -11.01 -32.86 3.88
C ILE A 703 -11.17 -31.40 4.32
N LEU A 704 -10.05 -30.68 4.43
CA LEU A 704 -9.98 -29.28 4.89
C LEU A 704 -9.23 -28.41 3.87
N PRO A 705 -9.56 -27.11 3.73
CA PRO A 705 -8.76 -26.20 2.93
C PRO A 705 -7.33 -26.08 3.46
N LYS A 706 -6.37 -26.06 2.53
CA LYS A 706 -4.96 -25.79 2.84
C LYS A 706 -4.73 -24.34 3.26
N ALA A 707 -5.57 -23.41 2.79
CA ALA A 707 -5.54 -22.01 3.20
C ALA A 707 -6.93 -21.61 3.70
N ASN A 708 -7.01 -21.09 4.92
CA ASN A 708 -8.26 -20.63 5.52
C ASN A 708 -8.02 -19.48 6.52
N GLY A 709 -8.86 -18.44 6.46
CA GLY A 709 -8.83 -17.30 7.35
C GLY A 709 -7.54 -16.46 7.26
N SER A 710 -7.30 -15.63 8.28
CA SER A 710 -6.11 -14.78 8.41
C SER A 710 -5.04 -15.39 9.34
N GLY A 711 -5.41 -16.41 10.14
CA GLY A 711 -4.53 -16.99 11.17
C GLY A 711 -4.71 -16.38 12.55
N ALA A 712 -5.79 -15.61 12.77
CA ALA A 712 -6.14 -15.15 14.11
C ALA A 712 -6.68 -16.32 14.97
N ILE A 713 -6.31 -16.35 16.26
CA ILE A 713 -6.84 -17.34 17.21
C ILE A 713 -8.35 -17.16 17.33
N GLY A 714 -9.08 -18.25 17.09
CA GLY A 714 -10.54 -18.30 17.23
C GLY A 714 -11.33 -17.92 15.98
N GLU A 715 -10.67 -17.83 14.83
CA GLU A 715 -11.34 -17.92 13.54
C GLU A 715 -12.19 -19.20 13.46
N VAL A 716 -13.40 -19.05 12.93
CA VAL A 716 -14.31 -20.17 12.71
C VAL A 716 -13.78 -20.97 11.52
N LEU A 717 -13.48 -22.26 11.73
CA LEU A 717 -13.43 -23.20 10.61
C LEU A 717 -14.87 -23.29 10.09
N SER A 718 -15.12 -23.05 8.81
CA SER A 718 -16.51 -22.92 8.33
C SER A 718 -17.31 -24.22 8.54
N THR A 719 -18.62 -24.11 8.73
CA THR A 719 -19.54 -25.22 9.07
C THR A 719 -19.42 -26.43 8.14
N PRO A 720 -19.51 -27.67 8.67
CA PRO A 720 -19.36 -28.91 7.90
C PRO A 720 -20.47 -29.13 6.87
N LEU A 721 -20.13 -29.76 5.75
CA LEU A 721 -21.09 -30.47 4.91
C LEU A 721 -20.69 -31.94 4.88
N ILE A 722 -21.67 -32.82 5.09
CA ILE A 722 -21.51 -34.25 4.86
C ILE A 722 -21.54 -34.46 3.34
N GLY A 723 -20.44 -34.95 2.75
CA GLY A 723 -20.49 -35.48 1.40
C GLY A 723 -21.27 -36.79 1.46
N THR A 724 -22.56 -36.77 1.13
CA THR A 724 -23.33 -38.00 1.06
C THR A 724 -22.78 -38.86 -0.09
N PRO A 725 -22.57 -40.17 0.12
CA PRO A 725 -22.23 -41.06 -0.96
C PRO A 725 -23.39 -41.13 -1.96
N LEU A 726 -23.09 -40.98 -3.25
CA LEU A 726 -24.02 -41.35 -4.32
C LEU A 726 -24.00 -42.89 -4.46
N ILE A 727 -24.54 -43.61 -3.48
CA ILE A 727 -24.97 -44.99 -3.71
C ILE A 727 -26.30 -44.90 -4.47
N GLY A 728 -26.18 -44.99 -5.79
CA GLY A 728 -27.21 -45.34 -6.78
C GLY A 728 -28.67 -45.09 -6.43
N THR A 729 -29.16 -43.88 -6.68
CA THR A 729 -30.48 -43.65 -7.30
C THR A 729 -30.40 -42.40 -8.16
N PRO A 730 -30.82 -42.42 -9.44
CA PRO A 730 -30.75 -41.24 -10.31
C PRO A 730 -31.86 -40.28 -9.89
N LEU A 731 -31.50 -39.13 -9.34
CA LEU A 731 -32.40 -37.98 -9.24
C LEU A 731 -32.02 -36.99 -10.35
N ILE A 732 -32.72 -37.14 -11.47
CA ILE A 732 -32.77 -36.17 -12.56
C ILE A 732 -33.33 -34.85 -12.00
N GLY A 733 -32.55 -33.78 -12.16
CA GLY A 733 -33.06 -32.41 -12.12
C GLY A 733 -33.02 -31.72 -10.76
N THR A 734 -31.90 -31.08 -10.44
CA THR A 734 -31.83 -29.64 -10.08
C THR A 734 -30.35 -29.23 -9.95
N PRO A 735 -29.88 -28.20 -10.68
CA PRO A 735 -28.56 -27.64 -10.41
C PRO A 735 -28.65 -26.81 -9.13
N LEU A 736 -27.91 -27.21 -8.09
CA LEU A 736 -27.70 -26.38 -6.89
C LEU A 736 -26.80 -25.19 -7.27
N ILE A 737 -27.42 -24.15 -7.83
CA ILE A 737 -26.82 -22.83 -8.01
C ILE A 737 -26.98 -22.06 -6.70
N GLY A 738 -25.85 -21.71 -6.08
CA GLY A 738 -25.74 -20.53 -5.21
C GLY A 738 -25.77 -20.77 -3.70
N THR A 739 -24.61 -21.09 -3.12
CA THR A 739 -24.13 -20.44 -1.88
C THR A 739 -22.59 -20.40 -1.92
N PRO A 740 -21.92 -19.29 -1.56
CA PRO A 740 -20.46 -19.23 -1.49
C PRO A 740 -19.96 -20.09 -0.32
N LEU A 741 -19.55 -21.32 -0.60
CA LEU A 741 -18.96 -22.25 0.37
C LEU A 741 -17.46 -21.95 0.57
N ILE A 742 -17.16 -20.96 1.42
CA ILE A 742 -15.79 -20.61 1.80
C ILE A 742 -15.45 -21.34 3.11
N GLY A 743 -14.52 -22.31 3.07
CA GLY A 743 -13.77 -22.76 4.27
C GLY A 743 -14.10 -24.12 4.93
N THR A 744 -15.15 -24.82 4.51
CA THR A 744 -15.73 -26.00 5.21
C THR A 744 -14.89 -27.30 5.22
N PRO A 745 -14.73 -27.99 6.37
CA PRO A 745 -14.36 -29.41 6.48
C PRO A 745 -15.48 -30.33 5.97
N LEU A 746 -15.16 -31.39 5.24
CA LEU A 746 -16.15 -32.40 4.84
C LEU A 746 -15.62 -33.83 5.03
N ILE A 747 -16.52 -34.78 5.23
CA ILE A 747 -16.14 -36.20 5.21
C ILE A 747 -16.00 -36.62 3.74
N GLY A 748 -14.77 -36.87 3.32
CA GLY A 748 -14.48 -37.52 2.06
C GLY A 748 -14.78 -39.00 2.19
N THR A 749 -15.72 -39.48 1.39
CA THR A 749 -16.04 -40.91 1.29
C THR A 749 -14.92 -41.67 0.56
N PRO A 750 -14.87 -43.00 0.71
CA PRO A 750 -14.00 -43.83 -0.13
C PRO A 750 -14.17 -43.51 -1.62
N LEU A 751 -13.06 -43.51 -2.36
CA LEU A 751 -13.00 -43.27 -3.82
C LEU A 751 -13.25 -41.81 -4.27
N ILE A 752 -13.22 -40.85 -3.33
CA ILE A 752 -13.16 -39.40 -3.64
C ILE A 752 -11.76 -38.86 -3.35
N GLY A 753 -11.14 -38.27 -4.37
CA GLY A 753 -9.85 -37.58 -4.30
C GLY A 753 -9.99 -36.06 -4.25
N PHE A 754 -8.88 -35.33 -4.13
CA PHE A 754 -8.90 -33.86 -4.09
C PHE A 754 -7.64 -33.20 -4.66
N THR A 755 -7.73 -31.95 -5.09
CA THR A 755 -6.58 -31.18 -5.60
C THR A 755 -5.70 -30.62 -4.46
N GLU A 756 -4.51 -30.11 -4.77
CA GLU A 756 -3.58 -29.48 -3.79
C GLU A 756 -4.19 -28.29 -3.00
N THR A 757 -5.38 -27.83 -3.37
CA THR A 757 -6.14 -26.84 -2.60
C THR A 757 -6.52 -27.33 -1.20
N PHE A 758 -6.58 -28.65 -0.99
CA PHE A 758 -7.04 -29.27 0.25
C PHE A 758 -5.97 -30.16 0.89
N ILE A 759 -6.15 -30.41 2.19
CA ILE A 759 -5.49 -31.44 2.98
C ILE A 759 -6.56 -32.39 3.54
N SER A 760 -6.14 -33.53 4.07
CA SER A 760 -7.02 -34.48 4.75
C SER A 760 -6.51 -34.86 6.13
N ILE A 761 -7.43 -35.22 7.03
CA ILE A 761 -7.15 -35.78 8.35
C ILE A 761 -7.71 -37.21 8.41
N GLY A 762 -6.86 -38.15 8.79
CA GLY A 762 -7.20 -39.54 9.05
C GLY A 762 -7.34 -40.41 7.81
N ALA A 763 -7.46 -41.71 8.09
CA ALA A 763 -7.69 -42.79 7.13
C ALA A 763 -8.59 -43.84 7.81
N PHE A 764 -9.86 -43.51 8.00
CA PHE A 764 -10.79 -44.27 8.84
C PHE A 764 -11.52 -45.34 8.03
N ASP A 765 -11.62 -46.55 8.59
CA ASP A 765 -12.42 -47.64 8.00
C ASP A 765 -13.92 -47.43 8.20
N GLU A 766 -14.31 -46.84 9.32
CA GLU A 766 -15.70 -46.65 9.71
C GLU A 766 -16.12 -45.18 9.60
N GLU A 767 -17.29 -44.96 9.00
CA GLU A 767 -17.90 -43.64 8.86
C GLU A 767 -18.14 -42.97 10.23
N LYS A 768 -18.53 -43.74 11.24
CA LYS A 768 -18.76 -43.25 12.61
C LYS A 768 -17.48 -42.65 13.22
N VAL A 769 -16.35 -43.32 13.05
CA VAL A 769 -15.04 -42.84 13.54
C VAL A 769 -14.63 -41.54 12.84
N ALA A 770 -14.90 -41.42 11.54
CA ALA A 770 -14.69 -40.18 10.79
C ALA A 770 -15.60 -39.04 11.29
N HIS A 771 -16.86 -39.32 11.64
CA HIS A 771 -17.76 -38.34 12.25
C HIS A 771 -17.26 -37.85 13.61
N ASN A 772 -16.75 -38.75 14.46
CA ASN A 772 -16.17 -38.39 15.74
C ASN A 772 -14.94 -37.48 15.58
N CYS A 773 -14.04 -37.81 14.65
CA CYS A 773 -12.91 -36.95 14.31
C CYS A 773 -13.36 -35.59 13.77
N LEU A 774 -14.41 -35.54 12.95
CA LEU A 774 -14.98 -34.29 12.46
C LEU A 774 -15.50 -33.42 13.62
N LYS A 775 -16.26 -34.00 14.55
CA LYS A 775 -16.73 -33.30 15.76
C LYS A 775 -15.55 -32.73 16.55
N TYR A 776 -14.49 -33.52 16.74
CA TYR A 776 -13.30 -33.06 17.45
C TYR A 776 -12.68 -31.82 16.81
N VAL A 777 -12.47 -31.83 15.49
CA VAL A 777 -11.90 -30.69 14.74
C VAL A 777 -12.77 -29.42 14.85
N GLN A 778 -14.06 -29.55 15.15
CA GLN A 778 -15.00 -28.43 15.30
C GLN A 778 -15.02 -27.83 16.71
N THR A 779 -14.60 -28.61 17.72
CA THR A 779 -14.53 -28.15 19.12
C THR A 779 -13.76 -26.84 19.24
N LYS A 780 -14.14 -26.01 20.20
CA LYS A 780 -13.38 -24.79 20.51
C LYS A 780 -11.99 -25.17 20.99
N PHE A 781 -11.86 -26.24 21.77
CA PHE A 781 -10.59 -26.77 22.25
C PHE A 781 -9.61 -27.08 21.10
N ALA A 782 -9.98 -27.92 20.13
CA ALA A 782 -9.08 -28.29 19.04
C ALA A 782 -8.67 -27.08 18.19
N ARG A 783 -9.59 -26.13 17.98
CA ARG A 783 -9.32 -24.90 17.23
C ARG A 783 -8.43 -23.91 18.00
N THR A 784 -8.56 -23.85 19.32
CA THR A 784 -7.61 -23.12 20.18
C THR A 784 -6.21 -23.70 20.03
N MET A 785 -6.07 -25.03 20.12
CA MET A 785 -4.78 -25.70 19.97
C MET A 785 -4.19 -25.55 18.57
N LEU A 786 -5.02 -25.54 17.52
CA LEU A 786 -4.57 -25.27 16.14
C LEU A 786 -4.04 -23.83 16.01
N GLY A 787 -4.68 -22.89 16.70
CA GLY A 787 -4.30 -21.47 16.73
C GLY A 787 -2.91 -21.20 17.30
N VAL A 788 -2.31 -22.17 18.01
CA VAL A 788 -0.95 -22.08 18.54
C VAL A 788 0.08 -21.90 17.43
N LEU A 789 -0.01 -22.71 16.37
CA LEU A 789 0.94 -22.67 15.25
C LEU A 789 0.38 -21.99 13.99
N LYS A 790 -0.94 -21.93 13.84
CA LYS A 790 -1.63 -21.37 12.66
C LYS A 790 -1.78 -19.84 12.73
N ILE A 791 -0.66 -19.12 12.69
CA ILE A 791 -0.60 -17.64 12.72
C ILE A 791 -0.78 -16.95 11.35
N THR A 792 -0.96 -17.72 10.28
CA THR A 792 -1.25 -17.23 8.93
C THR A 792 -2.42 -18.01 8.32
N GLN A 793 -2.82 -17.67 7.09
CA GLN A 793 -3.85 -18.43 6.36
C GLN A 793 -3.47 -19.89 6.11
N ASP A 794 -2.18 -20.24 6.12
CA ASP A 794 -1.70 -21.58 5.77
C ASP A 794 -2.01 -22.61 6.87
N ASN A 795 -2.61 -23.74 6.48
CA ASN A 795 -3.07 -24.83 7.34
C ASN A 795 -2.37 -26.14 6.96
N THR A 796 -1.04 -26.16 7.00
CA THR A 796 -0.23 -27.33 6.64
C THR A 796 -0.21 -28.37 7.76
N LYS A 797 0.27 -29.59 7.48
CA LYS A 797 0.41 -30.69 8.45
C LYS A 797 1.06 -30.22 9.77
N GLU A 798 2.14 -29.47 9.65
CA GLU A 798 2.95 -28.99 10.77
C GLU A 798 2.16 -28.05 11.72
N LYS A 799 1.08 -27.43 11.23
CA LYS A 799 0.21 -26.58 12.06
C LYS A 799 -0.63 -27.36 13.07
N TRP A 800 -0.82 -28.66 12.83
CA TRP A 800 -1.60 -29.54 13.71
C TRP A 800 -0.74 -30.20 14.81
N ALA A 801 0.56 -29.91 14.87
CA ALA A 801 1.52 -30.54 15.79
C ALA A 801 1.32 -30.15 17.27
N LYS A 802 0.32 -29.32 17.60
CA LYS A 802 -0.07 -28.98 18.97
C LYS A 802 -1.49 -29.37 19.30
N VAL A 803 -2.21 -29.97 18.36
CA VAL A 803 -3.58 -30.45 18.61
C VAL A 803 -3.50 -31.91 19.03
N PRO A 804 -3.92 -32.28 20.25
CA PRO A 804 -3.71 -33.63 20.76
C PRO A 804 -4.59 -34.66 20.06
N LEU A 805 -4.01 -35.80 19.65
CA LEU A 805 -4.76 -36.87 19.01
C LEU A 805 -5.67 -37.57 20.04
N GLN A 806 -6.96 -37.69 19.73
CA GLN A 806 -7.92 -38.41 20.56
C GLN A 806 -8.22 -39.81 20.00
N ASP A 807 -8.72 -40.70 20.86
CA ASP A 807 -9.37 -41.92 20.40
C ASP A 807 -10.78 -41.57 19.88
N PHE A 808 -11.05 -41.88 18.62
CA PHE A 808 -12.34 -41.62 17.96
C PHE A 808 -13.23 -42.88 17.89
N THR A 809 -12.79 -44.00 18.48
CA THR A 809 -13.51 -45.27 18.50
C THR A 809 -14.46 -45.36 19.70
N ASP A 810 -15.20 -46.47 19.81
CA ASP A 810 -16.09 -46.74 20.93
C ASP A 810 -15.37 -47.00 22.26
N GLN A 811 -14.03 -47.06 22.27
CA GLN A 811 -13.21 -47.15 23.48
C GLN A 811 -12.73 -45.79 24.01
N SER A 812 -13.15 -44.70 23.37
CA SER A 812 -12.77 -43.34 23.76
C SER A 812 -13.20 -43.00 25.19
N ASP A 813 -12.36 -42.21 25.86
CA ASP A 813 -12.68 -41.56 27.14
C ASP A 813 -13.61 -40.33 26.97
N ILE A 814 -13.85 -39.90 25.73
CA ILE A 814 -14.77 -38.81 25.36
C ILE A 814 -16.05 -39.41 24.77
N ASP A 815 -17.22 -39.01 25.27
CA ASP A 815 -18.50 -39.36 24.68
C ASP A 815 -18.79 -38.49 23.46
N TRP A 816 -18.40 -38.99 22.29
CA TRP A 816 -18.62 -38.34 21.00
C TRP A 816 -20.09 -38.25 20.56
N ASN A 817 -21.03 -38.89 21.27
CA ASN A 817 -22.46 -38.76 20.95
C ASN A 817 -23.04 -37.42 21.43
N GLN A 818 -22.35 -36.74 22.34
CA GLN A 818 -22.82 -35.47 22.91
C GLN A 818 -22.76 -34.30 21.89
N PRO A 819 -23.46 -33.19 22.18
CA PRO A 819 -23.29 -31.91 21.51
C PRO A 819 -21.85 -31.35 21.63
N LEU A 820 -21.44 -30.51 20.68
CA LEU A 820 -20.08 -29.93 20.67
C LEU A 820 -19.71 -29.20 21.98
N ALA A 821 -20.66 -28.49 22.58
CA ALA A 821 -20.43 -27.76 23.84
C ALA A 821 -20.09 -28.71 25.00
N ASP A 822 -20.73 -29.88 25.06
CA ASP A 822 -20.50 -30.87 26.10
C ASP A 822 -19.21 -31.66 25.84
N ILE A 823 -18.85 -31.87 24.57
CA ILE A 823 -17.54 -32.42 24.18
C ILE A 823 -16.42 -31.44 24.59
N ASP A 824 -16.58 -30.14 24.34
CA ASP A 824 -15.64 -29.11 24.81
C ASP A 824 -15.44 -29.18 26.33
N GLN A 825 -16.53 -29.32 27.11
CA GLN A 825 -16.43 -29.48 28.58
C GLN A 825 -15.66 -30.74 29.00
N GLN A 826 -15.89 -31.86 28.34
CA GLN A 826 -15.13 -33.10 28.58
C GLN A 826 -13.64 -32.90 28.30
N LEU A 827 -13.28 -32.21 27.22
CA LEU A 827 -11.89 -31.90 26.87
C LEU A 827 -11.24 -30.95 27.88
N TYR A 828 -11.97 -29.92 28.34
CA TYR A 828 -11.46 -29.00 29.37
C TYR A 828 -11.15 -29.73 30.68
N GLN A 829 -12.04 -30.65 31.09
CA GLN A 829 -11.83 -31.48 32.27
C GLN A 829 -10.65 -32.42 32.09
N LYS A 830 -10.56 -33.11 30.95
CA LYS A 830 -9.47 -34.05 30.61
C LYS A 830 -8.10 -33.40 30.73
N TYR A 831 -7.97 -32.15 30.27
CA TYR A 831 -6.71 -31.41 30.30
C TYR A 831 -6.53 -30.48 31.51
N GLY A 832 -7.44 -30.50 32.48
CA GLY A 832 -7.33 -29.74 33.71
C GLY A 832 -7.35 -28.21 33.51
N LEU A 833 -8.17 -27.74 32.58
CA LEU A 833 -8.30 -26.30 32.31
C LEU A 833 -9.05 -25.60 33.45
N ASP A 834 -8.57 -24.42 33.83
CA ASP A 834 -9.22 -23.58 34.85
C ASP A 834 -10.25 -22.60 34.23
N GLU A 835 -10.98 -21.90 35.09
CA GLU A 835 -12.05 -20.99 34.67
C GLU A 835 -11.53 -19.84 33.77
N ASN A 836 -10.31 -19.34 34.00
CA ASN A 836 -9.74 -18.26 33.20
C ASN A 836 -9.38 -18.76 31.80
N GLU A 837 -8.79 -19.94 31.70
CA GLU A 837 -8.47 -20.59 30.43
C GLU A 837 -9.73 -20.92 29.62
N ILE A 838 -10.78 -21.42 30.29
CA ILE A 838 -12.07 -21.71 29.64
C ILE A 838 -12.72 -20.41 29.15
N ALA A 839 -12.70 -19.34 29.96
CA ALA A 839 -13.21 -18.03 29.57
C ALA A 839 -12.43 -17.45 28.38
N PHE A 840 -11.10 -17.61 28.37
CA PHE A 840 -10.24 -17.23 27.25
C PHE A 840 -10.65 -17.94 25.96
N ILE A 841 -10.82 -19.27 25.99
CA ILE A 841 -11.27 -20.05 24.84
C ILE A 841 -12.64 -19.57 24.37
N ALA A 842 -13.58 -19.35 25.30
CA ALA A 842 -14.93 -18.89 24.98
C ALA A 842 -14.94 -17.49 24.34
N GLN A 843 -14.08 -16.59 24.78
CA GLN A 843 -13.95 -15.23 24.26
C GLN A 843 -13.30 -15.22 22.87
N LYS A 844 -12.24 -16.00 22.67
CA LYS A 844 -11.48 -15.99 21.42
C LYS A 844 -12.14 -16.83 20.34
N VAL A 845 -12.63 -18.02 20.68
CA VAL A 845 -13.12 -19.00 19.73
C VAL A 845 -14.64 -19.06 19.73
N ARG A 846 -15.25 -18.61 18.63
CA ARG A 846 -16.71 -18.70 18.45
C ARG A 846 -17.14 -20.16 18.28
N ALA A 847 -18.32 -20.49 18.79
CA ALA A 847 -18.92 -21.81 18.59
C ALA A 847 -19.20 -22.03 17.09
N MET A 848 -19.08 -23.28 16.64
CA MET A 848 -19.60 -23.69 15.34
C MET A 848 -21.05 -24.13 15.53
N GLU A 849 -21.92 -23.71 14.62
CA GLU A 849 -23.33 -24.15 14.57
C GLU A 849 -23.46 -25.55 13.98
#